data_AF-A0A4U0UIQ6-F1
#
_entry.id   AF-A0A4U0UIQ6-F1
#
_cell.length_a   1.000
_cell.length_b   1.000
_cell.length_c   1.000
_cell.angle_alpha   90.00
_cell.angle_beta   90.00
_cell.angle_gamma   90.00
#
_symmetry.space_group_name_H-M   'P 1'
#
loop_
_entity.id
_entity.type
_entity.pdbx_description
1 polymer ?
#
loop_
_entity_poly.entity_id
_entity_poly.type
_entity_poly.pdbx_seq_one_letter_code
_entity_poly.pdbx_strand_id
1 'polypeptide(L)'
;MTSINGGQGLPVEEPSTVLYVGQHETQRSEQVSLDLLRRAQDLGYDLLTAPITTPKFQSRVLELLESQIYRLETSDATSSIPLPIISPLSPEDSDLVPEDSNTSLIAVASPWIDIGSLDPLVAHVSQQVFILEVAYAAFCGVSNVLVHGPTTSEGTVRFARSALEALGLGPYVHLHILMPMTGELEQDVSADGTHLAEMHLQYMRHLQQSQPSRPPIERFGQGYQDYMQSPLQPLTDNLESITYEVFEKDPVKYEWYERAVALALKDLRALLGDERQIIVAVAGAGRGPLVTRVLQASRKTGINVKCYAVEKNPNAHLLLQRRNATDPLWANQVTVVASDMRSWPGPTLPNDGSALTKTDLLVSELLGSFADNELSPECLDGVQHVLHPGHGISIPQSYSAHLTPIASPRLHSDLLSRASTDISLSVSEKWEIPYVVMLHQFDYISTAPPTTSPEVPQTPDVQQAWSFSHPVAPEILAHARQRGAGGTVADTGTPYSGPTTNDHNARSCTLRFACADRGVCHGLAGYFETVLYSSPHKLNHNNNNNSEQQTVELSTNPVTMAEKSKDMISWFPIFFPLKTPLHIPDGGEMEVSMWRQTDDRKVWYEWVVEVYMRVPVGEGGSGKRMRVGISELHSSRRNGCMM
;
A
#
# COMPACT_ATOMS: atom_id res chain seq x y z
N MET A 1 -33.22 33.31 -24.47
CA MET A 1 -34.08 32.94 -23.34
C MET A 1 -34.49 31.50 -23.50
N THR A 2 -33.80 30.59 -22.80
CA THR A 2 -34.31 29.34 -22.21
C THR A 2 -33.14 28.72 -21.46
N SER A 3 -33.14 28.91 -20.14
CA SER A 3 -32.19 28.33 -19.19
C SER A 3 -32.41 26.83 -19.13
N ILE A 4 -31.39 26.03 -19.46
CA ILE A 4 -31.36 24.62 -19.12
C ILE A 4 -30.64 24.54 -17.77
N ASN A 5 -31.43 24.47 -16.71
CA ASN A 5 -30.94 24.17 -15.37
C ASN A 5 -30.29 22.79 -15.40
N GLY A 6 -28.97 22.76 -15.16
CA GLY A 6 -28.24 21.54 -14.84
C GLY A 6 -28.81 20.99 -13.53
N GLY A 7 -29.57 19.91 -13.63
CA GLY A 7 -29.93 19.11 -12.47
C GLY A 7 -28.64 18.61 -11.85
N GLN A 8 -28.36 19.05 -10.62
CA GLN A 8 -27.51 18.29 -9.72
C GLN A 8 -28.12 16.91 -9.62
N GLY A 9 -27.45 15.90 -10.20
CA GLY A 9 -27.79 14.52 -9.91
C GLY A 9 -27.73 14.34 -8.40
N LEU A 10 -28.80 13.80 -7.83
CA LEU A 10 -28.80 13.30 -6.46
C LEU A 10 -27.55 12.41 -6.30
N PRO A 11 -26.75 12.57 -5.23
CA PRO A 11 -25.66 11.64 -4.98
C PRO A 11 -26.28 10.24 -4.93
N VAL A 12 -25.75 9.33 -5.74
CA VAL A 12 -26.08 7.91 -5.64
C VAL A 12 -25.80 7.53 -4.19
N GLU A 13 -26.82 7.12 -3.43
CA GLU A 13 -26.67 6.65 -2.05
C GLU A 13 -25.63 5.52 -2.07
N GLU A 14 -24.46 5.80 -1.49
CA GLU A 14 -23.37 4.82 -1.43
C GLU A 14 -23.80 3.68 -0.51
N PRO A 15 -23.63 2.41 -0.91
CA PRO A 15 -23.90 1.31 0.00
C PRO A 15 -22.92 1.39 1.17
N SER A 16 -23.46 1.46 2.39
CA SER A 16 -22.69 1.40 3.63
C SER A 16 -21.76 0.18 3.64
N THR A 17 -20.63 0.27 4.36
CA THR A 17 -19.79 -0.91 4.64
C THR A 17 -20.68 -2.07 5.13
N VAL A 18 -20.60 -3.21 4.47
CA VAL A 18 -21.40 -4.38 4.87
C VAL A 18 -20.77 -4.95 6.14
N LEU A 19 -21.50 -4.88 7.25
CA LEU A 19 -21.15 -5.59 8.48
C LEU A 19 -21.93 -6.90 8.51
N TYR A 20 -21.22 -8.02 8.65
CA TYR A 20 -21.84 -9.30 8.98
C TYR A 20 -21.88 -9.45 10.50
N VAL A 21 -23.07 -9.55 11.08
CA VAL A 21 -23.27 -9.62 12.52
C VAL A 21 -23.72 -11.03 12.91
N GLY A 22 -22.92 -11.71 13.73
CA GLY A 22 -23.23 -13.04 14.24
C GLY A 22 -23.94 -12.99 15.59
N GLN A 23 -24.94 -13.86 15.78
CA GLN A 23 -25.47 -14.14 17.12
C GLN A 23 -24.58 -15.20 17.79
N HIS A 24 -23.84 -14.78 18.82
CA HIS A 24 -23.08 -15.71 19.65
C HIS A 24 -23.96 -16.27 20.78
N GLU A 25 -23.98 -17.59 20.92
CA GLU A 25 -24.65 -18.30 22.01
C GLU A 25 -23.82 -19.53 22.37
N THR A 26 -23.22 -19.53 23.56
CA THR A 26 -22.33 -20.58 24.06
C THR A 26 -23.09 -21.78 24.60
N GLN A 27 -24.34 -21.62 25.02
CA GLN A 27 -25.18 -22.67 25.61
C GLN A 27 -26.26 -23.18 24.68
N ARG A 28 -26.08 -23.03 23.36
CA ARG A 28 -27.07 -23.46 22.36
C ARG A 28 -27.29 -24.97 22.46
N SER A 29 -28.47 -25.37 22.93
CA SER A 29 -28.89 -26.77 23.06
C SER A 29 -29.71 -27.29 21.88
N GLU A 30 -30.13 -26.39 20.98
CA GLU A 30 -30.88 -26.74 19.77
C GLU A 30 -29.96 -26.75 18.56
N GLN A 31 -30.15 -27.75 17.69
CA GLN A 31 -29.49 -27.82 16.39
C GLN A 31 -29.76 -26.53 15.58
N VAL A 32 -28.72 -25.99 14.94
CA VAL A 32 -28.88 -24.85 14.01
C VAL A 32 -29.50 -25.33 12.70
N SER A 33 -30.83 -25.38 12.69
CA SER A 33 -31.61 -25.67 11.49
C SER A 33 -31.75 -24.45 10.58
N LEU A 34 -32.11 -24.70 9.31
CA LEU A 34 -32.48 -23.64 8.37
C LEU A 34 -33.59 -22.70 8.89
N ASP A 35 -34.55 -23.23 9.65
CA ASP A 35 -35.62 -22.42 10.21
C ASP A 35 -35.14 -21.50 11.34
N LEU A 36 -34.14 -21.93 12.12
CA LEU A 36 -33.52 -21.10 13.13
C LEU A 36 -32.67 -19.99 12.49
N LEU A 37 -31.91 -20.33 11.45
CA LEU A 37 -31.14 -19.35 10.66
C LEU A 37 -32.06 -18.29 10.03
N ARG A 38 -33.19 -18.69 9.45
CA ARG A 38 -34.18 -17.75 8.90
C ARG A 38 -34.73 -16.81 9.96
N ARG A 39 -35.09 -17.32 11.15
CA ARG A 39 -35.55 -16.46 12.25
C ARG A 39 -34.47 -15.48 12.71
N ALA A 40 -33.20 -15.90 12.75
CA ALA A 40 -32.10 -15.01 13.08
C ALA A 40 -31.91 -13.91 12.02
N GLN A 41 -32.05 -14.26 10.74
CA GLN A 41 -32.01 -13.31 9.62
C GLN A 41 -33.20 -12.32 9.67
N ASP A 42 -34.40 -12.79 10.00
CA ASP A 42 -35.56 -11.92 10.22
C ASP A 42 -35.34 -10.91 11.36
N LEU A 43 -34.53 -11.29 12.36
CA LEU A 43 -34.09 -10.41 13.45
C LEU A 43 -32.89 -9.52 13.08
N GLY A 44 -32.25 -9.74 11.92
CA GLY A 44 -31.14 -8.94 11.40
C GLY A 44 -29.73 -9.49 11.67
N TYR A 45 -29.60 -10.73 12.15
CA TYR A 45 -28.32 -11.44 12.26
C TYR A 45 -27.99 -12.18 10.95
N ASP A 46 -26.72 -12.15 10.56
CA ASP A 46 -26.24 -12.79 9.33
C ASP A 46 -25.67 -14.19 9.58
N LEU A 47 -25.10 -14.39 10.77
CA LEU A 47 -24.36 -15.60 11.15
C LEU A 47 -24.84 -16.11 12.51
N LEU A 48 -24.66 -17.40 12.75
CA LEU A 48 -24.92 -18.03 14.05
C LEU A 48 -23.67 -18.74 14.54
N THR A 49 -23.47 -18.80 15.85
CA THR A 49 -22.51 -19.73 16.45
C THR A 49 -23.19 -21.00 16.94
N ALA A 50 -22.49 -22.14 16.85
CA ALA A 50 -22.92 -23.40 17.46
C ALA A 50 -21.75 -24.17 18.05
N PRO A 51 -21.89 -24.78 19.23
CA PRO A 51 -20.89 -25.67 19.78
C PRO A 51 -20.73 -26.90 18.88
N ILE A 52 -19.49 -27.36 18.69
CA ILE A 52 -19.22 -28.56 17.89
C ILE A 52 -19.70 -29.82 18.62
N THR A 53 -19.60 -29.84 19.94
CA THR A 53 -19.99 -30.99 20.78
C THR A 53 -20.93 -30.57 21.90
N THR A 54 -21.67 -31.54 22.43
CA THR A 54 -22.67 -31.33 23.48
C THR A 54 -22.07 -31.50 24.88
N PRO A 55 -22.76 -31.04 25.95
CA PRO A 55 -22.35 -31.31 27.32
C PRO A 55 -22.22 -32.81 27.66
N LYS A 56 -22.87 -33.70 26.90
CA LYS A 56 -22.72 -35.16 27.07
C LYS A 56 -21.32 -35.62 26.71
N PHE A 57 -20.74 -35.06 25.65
CA PHE A 57 -19.36 -35.37 25.27
C PHE A 57 -18.37 -34.94 26.36
N GLN A 58 -18.58 -33.76 26.95
CA GLN A 58 -17.79 -33.30 28.11
C GLN A 58 -17.89 -34.30 29.27
N SER A 59 -19.12 -34.74 29.60
CA SER A 59 -19.36 -35.69 30.70
C SER A 59 -18.62 -37.01 30.45
N ARG A 60 -18.67 -37.53 29.22
CA ARG A 60 -17.95 -38.74 28.79
C ARG A 60 -16.43 -38.60 28.91
N VAL A 61 -15.88 -37.44 28.57
CA VAL A 61 -14.43 -37.17 28.70
C VAL A 61 -14.01 -37.03 30.17
N LEU A 62 -14.84 -36.39 31.00
CA LEU A 62 -14.60 -36.28 32.44
C LEU A 62 -14.63 -37.66 33.13
N GLU A 63 -15.59 -38.53 32.80
CA GLU A 63 -15.65 -39.90 33.32
C GLU A 63 -14.38 -40.70 32.96
N LEU A 64 -13.87 -40.53 31.73
CA LEU A 64 -12.61 -41.14 31.30
C LEU A 64 -11.43 -40.63 32.13
N LEU A 65 -11.36 -39.32 32.37
CA LEU A 65 -10.32 -38.70 33.19
C LEU A 65 -10.38 -39.15 34.65
N GLU A 66 -11.57 -39.19 35.26
CA GLU A 66 -11.77 -39.68 36.62
C GLU A 66 -11.31 -41.13 36.76
N SER A 67 -11.64 -41.99 35.79
CA SER A 67 -11.18 -43.38 35.77
C SER A 67 -9.66 -43.49 35.66
N GLN A 68 -9.02 -42.59 34.90
CA GLN A 68 -7.57 -42.55 34.72
C GLN A 68 -6.86 -42.06 35.99
N ILE A 69 -7.40 -41.02 36.64
CA ILE A 69 -6.89 -40.49 37.91
C ILE A 69 -6.96 -41.58 38.98
N TYR A 70 -8.11 -42.27 39.10
CA TYR A 70 -8.24 -43.39 40.02
C TYR A 70 -7.20 -44.49 39.79
N ARG A 71 -6.89 -44.82 38.52
CA ARG A 71 -5.84 -45.79 38.18
C ARG A 71 -4.43 -45.30 38.54
N LEU A 72 -4.16 -44.01 38.40
CA LEU A 72 -2.89 -43.40 38.78
C LEU A 72 -2.70 -43.38 40.30
N GLU A 73 -3.76 -43.10 41.06
CA GLU A 73 -3.71 -43.08 42.52
C GLU A 73 -3.58 -44.48 43.15
N THR A 74 -4.14 -45.50 42.50
CA THR A 74 -4.18 -46.87 43.02
C THR A 74 -3.01 -47.76 42.59
N SER A 75 -2.11 -47.27 41.74
CA SER A 75 -1.00 -48.05 41.19
C SER A 75 0.36 -47.61 41.72
N ASP A 76 1.16 -48.57 42.21
CA ASP A 76 2.55 -48.34 42.65
C ASP A 76 3.50 -47.99 41.49
N ALA A 77 3.09 -48.17 40.22
CA ALA A 77 3.90 -47.98 39.02
C ALA A 77 3.26 -46.98 38.04
N THR A 78 3.04 -45.75 38.50
CA THR A 78 2.37 -44.66 37.78
C THR A 78 2.96 -44.38 36.38
N SER A 79 4.27 -44.54 36.21
CA SER A 79 4.96 -44.33 34.92
C SER A 79 4.66 -45.40 33.86
N SER A 80 3.98 -46.49 34.22
CA SER A 80 3.63 -47.58 33.29
C SER A 80 2.20 -47.49 32.74
N ILE A 81 1.40 -46.53 33.25
CA ILE A 81 0.02 -46.36 32.82
C ILE A 81 0.00 -45.52 31.54
N PRO A 82 -0.54 -46.03 30.42
CA PRO A 82 -0.64 -45.27 29.19
C PRO A 82 -1.60 -44.07 29.36
N LEU A 83 -1.34 -43.01 28.61
CA LEU A 83 -2.25 -41.85 28.56
C LEU A 83 -3.63 -42.27 27.99
N PRO A 84 -4.72 -41.62 28.44
CA PRO A 84 -6.06 -41.96 27.98
C PRO A 84 -6.25 -41.55 26.53
N ILE A 85 -6.99 -42.38 25.77
CA ILE A 85 -7.36 -42.13 24.38
C ILE A 85 -8.86 -41.87 24.32
N ILE A 86 -9.25 -40.76 23.69
CA ILE A 86 -10.66 -40.40 23.52
C ILE A 86 -11.24 -41.20 22.35
N SER A 87 -12.36 -41.86 22.58
CA SER A 87 -13.08 -42.60 21.53
C SER A 87 -13.71 -41.63 20.52
N PRO A 88 -13.92 -42.05 19.26
CA PRO A 88 -14.59 -41.22 18.26
C PRO A 88 -15.95 -40.66 18.73
N LEU A 89 -16.38 -39.57 18.11
CA LEU A 89 -17.69 -38.98 18.38
C LEU A 89 -18.81 -39.99 18.03
N SER A 90 -19.80 -40.05 18.91
CA SER A 90 -21.04 -40.80 18.79
C SER A 90 -22.21 -39.85 18.58
N PRO A 91 -23.40 -40.33 18.17
CA PRO A 91 -24.54 -39.46 17.85
C PRO A 91 -25.02 -38.57 19.00
N GLU A 92 -24.71 -38.89 20.25
CA GLU A 92 -25.08 -38.07 21.41
C GLU A 92 -24.04 -37.00 21.75
N ASP A 93 -22.85 -37.06 21.15
CA ASP A 93 -21.74 -36.15 21.42
C ASP A 93 -21.82 -34.85 20.61
N SER A 94 -22.60 -34.81 19.53
CA SER A 94 -22.74 -33.62 18.67
C SER A 94 -24.12 -33.52 18.04
N ASP A 95 -24.68 -32.31 18.08
CA ASP A 95 -25.89 -31.95 17.32
C ASP A 95 -25.57 -31.36 15.93
N LEU A 96 -24.28 -31.15 15.63
CA LEU A 96 -23.84 -30.63 14.33
C LEU A 96 -23.96 -31.73 13.27
N VAL A 97 -24.64 -31.44 12.17
CA VAL A 97 -24.75 -32.36 11.03
C VAL A 97 -24.47 -31.64 9.72
N PRO A 98 -24.13 -32.35 8.64
CA PRO A 98 -23.93 -31.72 7.34
C PRO A 98 -25.25 -31.13 6.80
N GLU A 99 -25.34 -29.80 6.70
CA GLU A 99 -26.48 -29.06 6.14
C GLU A 99 -26.01 -27.86 5.30
N ASP A 100 -26.87 -27.39 4.40
CA ASP A 100 -26.59 -26.20 3.57
C ASP A 100 -26.45 -24.91 4.40
N SER A 101 -27.07 -24.86 5.58
CA SER A 101 -27.00 -23.76 6.56
C SER A 101 -25.60 -23.54 7.14
N ASN A 102 -24.71 -24.55 7.06
CA ASN A 102 -23.38 -24.52 7.67
C ASN A 102 -22.46 -23.44 7.08
N THR A 103 -22.78 -22.94 5.89
CA THR A 103 -22.08 -21.79 5.28
C THR A 103 -22.24 -20.49 6.09
N SER A 104 -23.32 -20.35 6.86
CA SER A 104 -23.61 -19.20 7.72
C SER A 104 -23.36 -19.50 9.21
N LEU A 105 -22.65 -20.60 9.50
CA LEU A 105 -22.36 -21.08 10.84
C LEU A 105 -20.89 -20.84 11.20
N ILE A 106 -20.64 -20.41 12.43
CA ILE A 106 -19.33 -20.43 13.06
C ILE A 106 -19.37 -21.52 14.13
N ALA A 107 -18.60 -22.59 13.91
CA ALA A 107 -18.46 -23.66 14.88
C ALA A 107 -17.60 -23.20 16.06
N VAL A 108 -17.99 -23.53 17.28
CA VAL A 108 -17.27 -23.13 18.50
C VAL A 108 -16.67 -24.38 19.14
N ALA A 109 -15.35 -24.38 19.28
CA ALA A 109 -14.63 -25.43 20.00
C ALA A 109 -15.01 -25.40 21.48
N SER A 110 -15.02 -26.57 22.11
CA SER A 110 -15.39 -26.74 23.52
C SER A 110 -14.66 -25.77 24.45
N PRO A 111 -15.34 -24.92 25.23
CA PRO A 111 -14.69 -23.90 26.07
C PRO A 111 -13.91 -24.48 27.26
N TRP A 112 -14.14 -25.76 27.59
CA TRP A 112 -13.47 -26.47 28.68
C TRP A 112 -12.14 -27.11 28.29
N ILE A 113 -11.72 -27.01 27.02
CA ILE A 113 -10.40 -27.49 26.59
C ILE A 113 -9.32 -26.48 26.95
N ASP A 114 -8.18 -26.98 27.42
CA ASP A 114 -6.97 -26.19 27.66
C ASP A 114 -5.78 -26.85 26.96
N ILE A 115 -5.64 -26.56 25.66
CA ILE A 115 -4.56 -27.07 24.81
C ILE A 115 -3.19 -26.56 25.31
N GLY A 116 -3.18 -25.39 25.92
CA GLY A 116 -1.99 -24.74 26.47
C GLY A 116 -1.62 -25.20 27.87
N SER A 117 -2.40 -26.09 28.50
CA SER A 117 -2.23 -26.46 29.89
C SER A 117 -0.82 -26.95 30.21
N LEU A 118 -0.29 -26.58 31.38
CA LEU A 118 1.00 -27.08 31.85
C LEU A 118 0.92 -28.55 32.26
N ASP A 119 -0.26 -29.01 32.70
CA ASP A 119 -0.53 -30.40 33.02
C ASP A 119 -0.52 -31.25 31.72
N PRO A 120 0.41 -32.23 31.61
CA PRO A 120 0.52 -33.06 30.40
C PRO A 120 -0.74 -33.89 30.10
N LEU A 121 -1.50 -34.32 31.11
CA LEU A 121 -2.72 -35.10 30.95
C LEU A 121 -3.84 -34.21 30.38
N VAL A 122 -4.03 -33.03 30.96
CA VAL A 122 -5.04 -32.05 30.50
C VAL A 122 -4.73 -31.58 29.09
N ALA A 123 -3.47 -31.24 28.80
CA ALA A 123 -3.05 -30.83 27.46
C ALA A 123 -3.23 -31.96 26.43
N HIS A 124 -2.92 -33.21 26.79
CA HIS A 124 -3.08 -34.37 25.91
C HIS A 124 -4.55 -34.66 25.57
N VAL A 125 -5.45 -34.61 26.57
CA VAL A 125 -6.89 -34.82 26.36
C VAL A 125 -7.48 -33.64 25.58
N SER A 126 -7.12 -32.40 25.94
CA SER A 126 -7.59 -31.19 25.24
C SER A 126 -7.17 -31.18 23.76
N GLN A 127 -5.94 -31.61 23.44
CA GLN A 127 -5.48 -31.76 22.06
C GLN A 127 -6.34 -32.78 21.29
N GLN A 128 -6.62 -33.95 21.89
CA GLN A 128 -7.45 -34.97 21.24
C GLN A 128 -8.87 -34.47 20.98
N VAL A 129 -9.48 -33.80 21.96
CA VAL A 129 -10.81 -33.18 21.81
C VAL A 129 -10.79 -32.19 20.66
N PHE A 130 -9.85 -31.24 20.67
CA PHE A 130 -9.77 -30.19 19.65
C PHE A 130 -9.62 -30.75 18.24
N ILE A 131 -8.79 -31.78 18.06
CA ILE A 131 -8.59 -32.47 16.78
C ILE A 131 -9.88 -33.16 16.32
N LEU A 132 -10.58 -33.87 17.22
CA LEU A 132 -11.86 -34.51 16.90
C LEU A 132 -12.92 -33.49 16.50
N GLU A 133 -13.00 -32.37 17.23
CA GLU A 133 -13.94 -31.30 16.95
C GLU A 133 -13.67 -30.64 15.60
N VAL A 134 -12.43 -30.24 15.31
CA VAL A 134 -12.09 -29.62 14.02
C VAL A 134 -12.30 -30.59 12.86
N ALA A 135 -11.93 -31.86 13.03
CA ALA A 135 -12.17 -32.89 12.02
C ALA A 135 -13.66 -33.07 11.73
N TYR A 136 -14.51 -33.05 12.77
CA TYR A 136 -15.95 -33.20 12.61
C TYR A 136 -16.61 -31.96 12.03
N ALA A 137 -16.21 -30.75 12.47
CA ALA A 137 -16.68 -29.50 11.88
C ALA A 137 -16.35 -29.42 10.39
N ALA A 138 -15.13 -29.81 10.01
CA ALA A 138 -14.74 -29.96 8.61
C ALA A 138 -15.61 -31.00 7.89
N PHE A 139 -15.82 -32.19 8.46
CA PHE A 139 -16.72 -33.18 7.85
C PHE A 139 -18.14 -32.64 7.61
N CYS A 140 -18.67 -31.83 8.52
CA CYS A 140 -19.97 -31.17 8.39
C CYS A 140 -19.97 -30.00 7.40
N GLY A 141 -18.83 -29.61 6.82
CA GLY A 141 -18.73 -28.53 5.85
C GLY A 141 -18.71 -27.13 6.45
N VAL A 142 -18.35 -26.99 7.74
CA VAL A 142 -18.18 -25.68 8.38
C VAL A 142 -16.80 -25.13 8.05
N SER A 143 -16.76 -23.89 7.53
CA SER A 143 -15.50 -23.24 7.14
C SER A 143 -14.86 -22.40 8.24
N ASN A 144 -15.59 -22.03 9.29
CA ASN A 144 -15.10 -21.15 10.36
C ASN A 144 -15.22 -21.84 11.71
N VAL A 145 -14.09 -22.04 12.39
CA VAL A 145 -14.04 -22.62 13.74
C VAL A 145 -13.43 -21.60 14.70
N LEU A 146 -14.17 -21.23 15.74
CA LEU A 146 -13.72 -20.38 16.83
C LEU A 146 -13.08 -21.23 17.93
N VAL A 147 -11.88 -20.86 18.35
CA VAL A 147 -11.12 -21.53 19.41
C VAL A 147 -10.51 -20.50 20.35
N HIS A 148 -10.52 -20.79 21.65
CA HIS A 148 -9.86 -19.95 22.64
C HIS A 148 -8.35 -20.05 22.49
N GLY A 149 -7.67 -18.91 22.38
CA GLY A 149 -6.23 -18.84 22.34
C GLY A 149 -5.59 -19.15 23.71
N PRO A 150 -4.27 -19.38 23.74
CA PRO A 150 -3.55 -19.67 24.99
C PRO A 150 -3.55 -18.43 25.91
N THR A 151 -3.95 -18.63 27.16
CA THR A 151 -3.96 -17.59 28.21
C THR A 151 -2.58 -17.31 28.79
N THR A 152 -1.65 -18.27 28.67
CA THR A 152 -0.27 -18.16 29.16
C THR A 152 0.73 -18.29 28.01
N SER A 153 1.87 -17.60 28.13
CA SER A 153 2.96 -17.67 27.16
C SER A 153 3.62 -19.05 27.08
N GLU A 154 3.60 -19.81 28.18
CA GLU A 154 4.20 -21.15 28.25
C GLU A 154 3.40 -22.18 27.42
N GLY A 155 2.08 -22.02 27.33
CA GLY A 155 1.19 -22.87 26.55
C GLY A 155 1.20 -22.59 25.04
N THR A 156 1.74 -21.45 24.60
CA THR A 156 1.65 -20.99 23.20
C THR A 156 2.24 -21.97 22.19
N VAL A 157 3.38 -22.60 22.50
CA VAL A 157 4.02 -23.56 21.58
C VAL A 157 3.18 -24.82 21.40
N ARG A 158 2.55 -25.30 22.48
CA ARG A 158 1.67 -26.48 22.43
C ARG A 158 0.42 -26.17 21.62
N PHE A 159 -0.22 -25.03 21.91
CA PHE A 159 -1.36 -24.54 21.16
C PHE A 159 -1.05 -24.41 19.67
N ALA A 160 0.05 -23.74 19.31
CA ALA A 160 0.45 -23.55 17.91
C ALA A 160 0.66 -24.88 17.17
N ARG A 161 1.25 -25.88 17.83
CA ARG A 161 1.43 -27.22 17.25
C ARG A 161 0.08 -27.91 17.00
N SER A 162 -0.85 -27.84 17.95
CA SER A 162 -2.19 -28.42 17.80
C SER A 162 -3.02 -27.69 16.76
N ALA A 163 -2.92 -26.37 16.66
CA ALA A 163 -3.54 -25.58 15.59
C ALA A 163 -2.99 -25.96 14.21
N LEU A 164 -1.66 -26.14 14.08
CA LEU A 164 -1.04 -26.59 12.84
C LEU A 164 -1.52 -27.99 12.42
N GLU A 165 -1.63 -28.91 13.37
CA GLU A 165 -2.18 -30.25 13.14
C GLU A 165 -3.64 -30.18 12.68
N ALA A 166 -4.46 -29.37 13.35
CA ALA A 166 -5.87 -29.17 13.01
C ALA A 166 -6.07 -28.56 11.62
N LEU A 167 -5.26 -27.57 11.22
CA LEU A 167 -5.29 -27.00 9.87
C LEU A 167 -4.97 -28.03 8.77
N GLY A 168 -4.20 -29.08 9.10
CA GLY A 168 -3.95 -30.19 8.19
C GLY A 168 -5.15 -31.09 7.93
N LEU A 169 -6.17 -31.08 8.81
CA LEU A 169 -7.37 -31.92 8.70
C LEU A 169 -8.43 -31.32 7.78
N GLY A 170 -8.48 -29.99 7.67
CA GLY A 170 -9.44 -29.26 6.85
C GLY A 170 -8.78 -28.06 6.17
N PRO A 171 -8.23 -28.20 4.95
CA PRO A 171 -7.46 -27.13 4.29
C PRO A 171 -8.25 -25.85 3.99
N TYR A 172 -9.59 -25.91 4.00
CA TYR A 172 -10.50 -24.78 3.80
C TYR A 172 -11.04 -24.19 5.11
N VAL A 173 -10.70 -24.80 6.26
CA VAL A 173 -11.15 -24.34 7.57
C VAL A 173 -10.28 -23.15 8.01
N HIS A 174 -10.95 -22.08 8.39
CA HIS A 174 -10.37 -20.92 9.04
C HIS A 174 -10.52 -21.05 10.55
N LEU A 175 -9.39 -21.08 11.26
CA LEU A 175 -9.36 -21.04 12.72
C LEU A 175 -9.35 -19.58 13.19
N HIS A 176 -10.40 -19.19 13.91
CA HIS A 176 -10.52 -17.89 14.57
C HIS A 176 -10.04 -18.06 16.01
N ILE A 177 -8.85 -17.52 16.32
CA ILE A 177 -8.25 -17.64 17.65
C ILE A 177 -8.70 -16.45 18.51
N LEU A 178 -9.54 -16.70 19.51
CA LEU A 178 -10.00 -15.67 20.43
C LEU A 178 -8.91 -15.35 21.45
N MET A 179 -8.38 -14.14 21.40
CA MET A 179 -7.35 -13.64 22.30
C MET A 179 -7.91 -12.48 23.15
N PRO A 180 -7.80 -12.53 24.49
CA PRO A 180 -8.27 -11.43 25.33
C PRO A 180 -7.37 -10.20 25.20
N MET A 181 -7.96 -8.99 25.14
CA MET A 181 -7.18 -7.73 25.08
C MET A 181 -6.40 -7.46 26.38
N THR A 182 -6.93 -7.84 27.54
CA THR A 182 -6.34 -7.57 28.86
C THR A 182 -5.73 -8.82 29.52
N GLY A 183 -5.67 -9.95 28.81
CA GLY A 183 -5.22 -11.23 29.36
C GLY A 183 -6.27 -11.99 30.19
N GLU A 184 -7.42 -11.38 30.44
CA GLU A 184 -8.58 -12.03 31.07
C GLU A 184 -9.60 -12.37 29.98
N LEU A 185 -10.07 -13.62 29.94
CA LEU A 185 -11.21 -14.00 29.12
C LEU A 185 -12.41 -13.17 29.59
N GLU A 186 -13.09 -12.48 28.65
CA GLU A 186 -14.36 -11.84 28.96
C GLU A 186 -15.28 -12.92 29.54
N GLN A 187 -15.63 -12.77 30.82
CA GLN A 187 -16.68 -13.59 31.41
C GLN A 187 -17.97 -13.17 30.72
N ASP A 188 -18.69 -14.13 30.13
CA ASP A 188 -20.04 -13.92 29.60
C ASP A 188 -20.82 -13.09 30.63
N VAL A 189 -21.16 -11.85 30.28
CA VAL A 189 -21.83 -10.92 31.20
C VAL A 189 -23.26 -11.41 31.39
N SER A 190 -23.41 -12.32 32.35
CA SER A 190 -24.60 -12.70 33.12
C SER A 190 -25.83 -13.23 32.38
N ALA A 191 -26.16 -14.47 32.70
CA ALA A 191 -27.42 -15.17 32.46
C ALA A 191 -28.62 -14.66 33.30
N ASP A 192 -28.54 -13.49 33.95
CA ASP A 192 -29.57 -13.00 34.89
C ASP A 192 -30.07 -11.56 34.64
N GLY A 193 -29.73 -10.94 33.51
CA GLY A 193 -30.17 -9.59 33.14
C GLY A 193 -31.15 -9.59 31.96
N THR A 194 -32.06 -8.60 31.90
CA THR A 194 -32.96 -8.40 30.75
C THR A 194 -32.10 -8.19 29.49
N HIS A 195 -32.18 -9.13 28.55
CA HIS A 195 -31.25 -9.24 27.43
C HIS A 195 -31.41 -8.06 26.45
N LEU A 196 -30.49 -7.09 26.50
CA LEU A 196 -30.45 -5.93 25.59
C LEU A 196 -29.89 -6.28 24.20
N ALA A 197 -29.75 -7.56 23.81
CA ALA A 197 -29.08 -7.90 22.54
C ALA A 197 -29.76 -7.31 21.30
N GLU A 198 -31.09 -7.16 21.31
CA GLU A 198 -31.78 -6.45 20.23
C GLU A 198 -31.34 -4.99 20.13
N MET A 199 -31.07 -4.33 21.27
CA MET A 199 -30.55 -2.96 21.29
C MET A 199 -29.08 -2.89 20.83
N HIS A 200 -28.27 -3.91 21.12
CA HIS A 200 -26.89 -3.99 20.61
C HIS A 200 -26.87 -4.12 19.09
N LEU A 201 -27.70 -5.01 18.51
CA LEU A 201 -27.81 -5.16 17.07
C LEU A 201 -28.33 -3.88 16.41
N GLN A 202 -29.38 -3.26 16.96
CA GLN A 202 -29.88 -1.98 16.46
C GLN A 202 -28.79 -0.89 16.50
N TYR A 203 -28.00 -0.84 17.57
CA TYR A 203 -26.90 0.12 17.68
C TYR A 203 -25.78 -0.17 16.67
N MET A 204 -25.39 -1.44 16.48
CA MET A 204 -24.40 -1.83 15.45
C MET A 204 -24.88 -1.47 14.04
N ARG A 205 -26.16 -1.69 13.73
CA ARG A 205 -26.76 -1.29 12.43
C ARG A 205 -26.87 0.23 12.31
N HIS A 206 -27.14 0.95 13.40
CA HIS A 206 -27.07 2.41 13.41
C HIS A 206 -25.65 2.90 13.10
N LEU A 207 -24.62 2.33 13.74
CA LEU A 207 -23.21 2.65 13.46
C LEU A 207 -22.83 2.36 12.00
N GLN A 208 -23.33 1.27 11.42
CA GLN A 208 -23.14 0.93 10.01
C GLN A 208 -23.73 1.99 9.08
N GLN A 209 -24.93 2.50 9.40
CA GLN A 209 -25.63 3.52 8.61
C GLN A 209 -25.07 4.93 8.84
N SER A 210 -24.49 5.20 10.02
CA SER A 210 -23.97 6.50 10.40
C SER A 210 -22.48 6.69 10.09
N GLN A 211 -21.86 5.78 9.31
CA GLN A 211 -20.46 5.92 8.92
C GLN A 211 -20.25 7.15 8.03
N PRO A 212 -19.11 7.87 8.18
CA PRO A 212 -18.77 8.95 7.27
C PRO A 212 -18.59 8.42 5.85
N SER A 213 -18.83 9.27 4.84
CA SER A 213 -18.55 8.94 3.45
C SER A 213 -17.06 8.62 3.27
N ARG A 214 -16.76 7.58 2.49
CA ARG A 214 -15.36 7.19 2.25
C ARG A 214 -14.61 8.26 1.45
N PRO A 215 -13.34 8.53 1.77
CA PRO A 215 -12.47 9.36 0.93
C PRO A 215 -12.46 8.91 -0.54
N PRO A 216 -12.26 9.82 -1.51
CA PRO A 216 -12.22 9.47 -2.94
C PRO A 216 -11.27 8.33 -3.29
N ILE A 217 -10.08 8.30 -2.68
CA ILE A 217 -9.09 7.25 -2.91
C ILE A 217 -9.56 5.86 -2.44
N GLU A 218 -10.30 5.78 -1.34
CA GLU A 218 -10.86 4.50 -0.85
C GLU A 218 -11.99 3.99 -1.73
N ARG A 219 -12.81 4.90 -2.27
CA ARG A 219 -13.87 4.56 -3.23
C ARG A 219 -13.29 4.09 -4.55
N PHE A 220 -12.25 4.77 -5.02
CA PHE A 220 -11.56 4.38 -6.25
C PHE A 220 -10.80 3.05 -6.10
N GLY A 221 -10.15 2.85 -4.96
CA GLY A 221 -9.35 1.67 -4.66
C GLY A 221 -10.12 0.48 -4.11
N GLN A 222 -11.46 0.44 -4.20
CA GLN A 222 -12.23 -0.70 -3.75
C GLN A 222 -11.81 -1.98 -4.49
N GLY A 223 -11.42 -3.00 -3.73
CA GLY A 223 -10.86 -4.26 -4.25
C GLY A 223 -9.33 -4.25 -4.41
N TYR A 224 -8.67 -3.11 -4.21
CA TYR A 224 -7.21 -2.97 -4.25
C TYR A 224 -6.56 -2.89 -2.85
N GLN A 225 -7.37 -2.91 -1.78
CA GLN A 225 -6.88 -2.93 -0.40
C GLN A 225 -5.92 -4.11 -0.19
N ASP A 226 -4.68 -3.80 0.21
CA ASP A 226 -3.59 -4.75 0.42
C ASP A 226 -3.28 -5.65 -0.80
N TYR A 227 -3.71 -5.26 -2.00
CA TYR A 227 -3.41 -5.95 -3.24
C TYR A 227 -2.09 -5.44 -3.84
N MET A 228 -1.01 -6.22 -3.69
CA MET A 228 0.31 -5.88 -4.22
C MET A 228 0.41 -6.07 -5.72
N GLN A 229 0.70 -4.98 -6.42
CA GLN A 229 0.89 -4.89 -7.87
C GLN A 229 2.35 -4.60 -8.20
N SER A 230 2.84 -5.14 -9.31
CA SER A 230 4.15 -4.72 -9.83
C SER A 230 4.09 -3.25 -10.30
N PRO A 231 5.07 -2.41 -9.95
CA PRO A 231 5.16 -1.05 -10.46
C PRO A 231 5.20 -1.06 -12.00
N LEU A 232 4.55 -0.08 -12.61
CA LEU A 232 4.57 0.07 -14.06
C LEU A 232 5.97 0.50 -14.54
N GLN A 233 6.32 0.12 -15.77
CA GLN A 233 7.56 0.56 -16.42
C GLN A 233 7.26 1.17 -17.80
N PRO A 234 6.64 2.36 -17.89
CA PRO A 234 6.19 2.94 -19.16
C PRO A 234 7.31 3.22 -20.16
N LEU A 235 8.55 3.34 -19.69
CA LEU A 235 9.72 3.48 -20.57
C LEU A 235 10.03 2.18 -21.32
N THR A 236 9.95 1.05 -20.63
CA THR A 236 10.23 -0.28 -21.19
C THR A 236 9.02 -0.80 -21.97
N ASP A 237 7.82 -0.69 -21.40
CA ASP A 237 6.60 -1.28 -21.94
C ASP A 237 5.65 -0.25 -22.54
N ASN A 238 4.97 -0.63 -23.62
CA ASN A 238 3.90 0.20 -24.17
C ASN A 238 2.61 -0.07 -23.39
N LEU A 239 2.16 0.92 -22.61
CA LEU A 239 0.94 0.82 -21.82
C LEU A 239 -0.31 0.60 -22.68
N GLU A 240 -1.25 -0.16 -22.13
CA GLU A 240 -2.57 -0.42 -22.70
C GLU A 240 -3.52 0.78 -22.51
N SER A 241 -4.58 0.85 -23.33
CA SER A 241 -5.53 1.97 -23.26
C SER A 241 -6.27 2.05 -21.91
N ILE A 242 -6.53 0.91 -21.26
CA ILE A 242 -7.24 0.89 -19.98
C ILE A 242 -6.39 1.51 -18.86
N THR A 243 -5.08 1.31 -18.90
CA THR A 243 -4.13 1.92 -17.94
C THR A 243 -4.16 3.44 -18.03
N TYR A 244 -4.17 4.00 -19.25
CA TYR A 244 -4.33 5.44 -19.43
C TYR A 244 -5.69 5.95 -18.95
N GLU A 245 -6.76 5.20 -19.17
CA GLU A 245 -8.09 5.59 -18.71
C GLU A 245 -8.17 5.68 -17.19
N VAL A 246 -7.52 4.77 -16.47
CA VAL A 246 -7.37 4.83 -15.02
C VAL A 246 -6.62 6.09 -14.59
N PHE A 247 -5.49 6.41 -15.22
CA PHE A 247 -4.74 7.64 -14.92
C PHE A 247 -5.56 8.91 -15.14
N GLU A 248 -6.39 8.91 -16.18
CA GLU A 248 -7.20 10.06 -16.60
C GLU A 248 -8.42 10.33 -15.71
N LYS A 249 -8.78 9.39 -14.82
CA LYS A 249 -9.88 9.55 -13.86
C LYS A 249 -9.54 10.50 -12.71
N ASP A 250 -8.26 10.84 -12.49
CA ASP A 250 -7.86 11.75 -11.43
C ASP A 250 -8.01 13.22 -11.85
N PRO A 251 -8.99 13.97 -11.33
CA PRO A 251 -9.17 15.37 -11.69
C PRO A 251 -8.12 16.29 -11.07
N VAL A 252 -7.64 15.96 -9.88
CA VAL A 252 -6.73 16.78 -9.06
C VAL A 252 -5.38 16.89 -9.74
N LYS A 253 -4.81 15.76 -10.16
CA LYS A 253 -3.51 15.72 -10.85
C LYS A 253 -3.47 16.70 -12.02
N TYR A 254 -4.40 16.57 -12.97
CA TYR A 254 -4.37 17.38 -14.18
C TYR A 254 -4.74 18.84 -13.95
N GLU A 255 -5.60 19.13 -12.97
CA GLU A 255 -5.88 20.52 -12.57
C GLU A 255 -4.62 21.19 -12.00
N TRP A 256 -3.83 20.48 -11.19
CA TRP A 256 -2.58 21.02 -10.64
C TRP A 256 -1.54 21.28 -11.71
N TYR A 257 -1.38 20.35 -12.67
CA TYR A 257 -0.55 20.60 -13.85
C TYR A 257 -1.02 21.82 -14.64
N GLU A 258 -2.32 22.02 -14.82
CA GLU A 258 -2.86 23.21 -15.49
C GLU A 258 -2.52 24.50 -14.73
N ARG A 259 -2.65 24.50 -13.39
CA ARG A 259 -2.29 25.64 -12.53
C ARG A 259 -0.79 25.96 -12.62
N ALA A 260 0.06 24.94 -12.56
CA ALA A 260 1.51 25.09 -12.68
C ALA A 260 1.91 25.66 -14.04
N VAL A 261 1.34 25.12 -15.13
CA VAL A 261 1.57 25.64 -16.49
C VAL A 261 1.07 27.08 -16.61
N ALA A 262 -0.12 27.41 -16.11
CA ALA A 262 -0.65 28.77 -16.17
C ALA A 262 0.25 29.78 -15.43
N LEU A 263 0.82 29.39 -14.30
CA LEU A 263 1.76 30.21 -13.54
C LEU A 263 3.08 30.39 -14.31
N ALA A 264 3.67 29.30 -14.82
CA ALA A 264 4.89 29.36 -15.62
C ALA A 264 4.72 30.19 -16.91
N LEU A 265 3.57 30.12 -17.57
CA LEU A 265 3.29 30.93 -18.76
C LEU A 265 3.29 32.42 -18.44
N LYS A 266 2.73 32.84 -17.29
CA LYS A 266 2.73 34.26 -16.87
C LYS A 266 4.14 34.76 -16.61
N ASP A 267 4.97 33.97 -15.93
CA ASP A 267 6.34 34.35 -15.62
C ASP A 267 7.21 34.41 -16.88
N LEU A 268 7.08 33.43 -17.78
CA LEU A 268 7.72 33.45 -19.09
C LEU A 268 7.27 34.65 -19.92
N ARG A 269 5.98 35.00 -19.89
CA ARG A 269 5.44 36.17 -20.59
C ARG A 269 6.03 37.47 -20.05
N ALA A 270 6.12 37.62 -18.73
CA ALA A 270 6.73 38.79 -18.09
C ALA A 270 8.22 38.93 -18.47
N LEU A 271 8.92 37.80 -18.62
CA LEU A 271 10.34 37.78 -18.99
C LEU A 271 10.60 38.03 -20.48
N LEU A 272 9.77 37.46 -21.36
CA LEU A 272 10.02 37.37 -22.81
C LEU A 272 9.28 38.42 -23.64
N GLY A 273 8.33 39.15 -23.04
CA GLY A 273 7.53 40.18 -23.71
C GLY A 273 6.32 39.65 -24.46
N ASP A 274 5.44 40.58 -24.89
CA ASP A 274 4.09 40.25 -25.33
C ASP A 274 3.96 39.65 -26.74
N GLU A 275 4.94 39.89 -27.59
CA GLU A 275 4.89 39.51 -29.01
C GLU A 275 5.44 38.10 -29.27
N ARG A 276 6.22 37.54 -28.33
CA ARG A 276 6.85 36.22 -28.51
C ARG A 276 5.87 35.09 -28.20
N GLN A 277 5.68 34.19 -29.17
CA GLN A 277 4.97 32.93 -28.95
C GLN A 277 5.82 32.02 -28.05
N ILE A 278 5.20 31.46 -27.00
CA ILE A 278 5.88 30.55 -26.07
C ILE A 278 5.84 29.12 -26.63
N ILE A 279 6.99 28.46 -26.69
CA ILE A 279 7.09 27.08 -27.17
C ILE A 279 7.00 26.12 -25.99
N VAL A 280 5.99 25.25 -26.00
CA VAL A 280 5.74 24.26 -24.95
C VAL A 280 5.89 22.85 -25.53
N ALA A 281 6.64 21.98 -24.85
CA ALA A 281 6.73 20.58 -25.20
C ALA A 281 6.17 19.72 -24.06
N VAL A 282 5.20 18.87 -24.38
CA VAL A 282 4.72 17.81 -23.47
C VAL A 282 5.46 16.53 -23.84
N ALA A 283 6.37 16.07 -22.97
CA ALA A 283 7.19 14.88 -23.17
C ALA A 283 6.61 13.70 -22.40
N GLY A 284 6.22 12.64 -23.12
CA GLY A 284 5.38 11.57 -22.59
C GLY A 284 3.91 11.97 -22.60
N ALA A 285 3.38 12.29 -23.79
CA ALA A 285 2.04 12.87 -23.92
C ALA A 285 0.88 11.88 -23.65
N GLY A 286 1.12 10.58 -23.69
CA GLY A 286 0.11 9.53 -23.54
C GLY A 286 -1.05 9.74 -24.51
N ARG A 287 -2.30 9.70 -24.00
CA ARG A 287 -3.51 10.01 -24.81
C ARG A 287 -3.84 11.52 -24.88
N GLY A 288 -2.96 12.37 -24.36
CA GLY A 288 -3.04 13.83 -24.46
C GLY A 288 -3.77 14.61 -23.34
N PRO A 289 -4.02 14.09 -22.12
CA PRO A 289 -4.65 14.91 -21.08
C PRO A 289 -3.78 16.13 -20.70
N LEU A 290 -2.46 15.98 -20.56
CA LEU A 290 -1.57 17.12 -20.28
C LEU A 290 -1.51 18.14 -21.42
N VAL A 291 -1.52 17.68 -22.67
CA VAL A 291 -1.61 18.57 -23.84
C VAL A 291 -2.88 19.41 -23.78
N THR A 292 -4.01 18.77 -23.43
CA THR A 292 -5.29 19.46 -23.22
C THR A 292 -5.18 20.51 -22.11
N ARG A 293 -4.52 20.18 -20.98
CA ARG A 293 -4.30 21.13 -19.88
C ARG A 293 -3.40 22.30 -20.26
N VAL A 294 -2.35 22.08 -21.05
CA VAL A 294 -1.51 23.16 -21.59
C VAL A 294 -2.33 24.13 -22.44
N LEU A 295 -3.18 23.63 -23.34
CA LEU A 295 -4.04 24.46 -24.18
C LEU A 295 -5.11 25.20 -23.34
N GLN A 296 -5.65 24.58 -22.30
CA GLN A 296 -6.57 25.22 -21.36
C GLN A 296 -5.89 26.33 -20.55
N ALA A 297 -4.68 26.10 -20.05
CA ALA A 297 -3.88 27.10 -19.36
C ALA A 297 -3.55 28.29 -20.28
N SER A 298 -3.18 28.03 -21.53
CA SER A 298 -2.99 29.06 -22.56
C SER A 298 -4.25 29.89 -22.78
N ARG A 299 -5.42 29.26 -22.95
CA ARG A 299 -6.70 29.96 -23.08
C ARG A 299 -7.06 30.79 -21.85
N LYS A 300 -6.88 30.24 -20.64
CA LYS A 300 -7.18 30.93 -19.36
C LYS A 300 -6.29 32.14 -19.11
N THR A 301 -5.03 32.06 -19.52
CA THR A 301 -4.06 33.16 -19.35
C THR A 301 -4.09 34.16 -20.49
N GLY A 302 -4.65 33.82 -21.64
CA GLY A 302 -4.60 34.63 -22.86
C GLY A 302 -3.23 34.61 -23.55
N ILE A 303 -2.32 33.73 -23.12
CA ILE A 303 -0.95 33.65 -23.63
C ILE A 303 -0.88 32.57 -24.71
N ASN A 304 -0.57 32.97 -25.94
CA ASN A 304 -0.48 32.05 -27.07
C ASN A 304 0.75 31.12 -26.96
N VAL A 305 0.52 29.83 -27.16
CA VAL A 305 1.56 28.79 -27.13
C VAL A 305 1.67 28.05 -28.46
N LYS A 306 2.88 27.58 -28.78
CA LYS A 306 3.09 26.53 -29.79
C LYS A 306 3.37 25.22 -29.05
N CYS A 307 2.41 24.29 -29.07
CA CYS A 307 2.50 23.05 -28.32
C CYS A 307 3.06 21.90 -29.19
N TYR A 308 4.03 21.16 -28.65
CA TYR A 308 4.52 19.89 -29.17
C TYR A 308 4.09 18.76 -28.22
N ALA A 309 3.62 17.65 -28.77
CA ALA A 309 3.26 16.45 -28.01
C ALA A 309 4.19 15.31 -28.44
N VAL A 310 5.15 14.95 -27.59
CA VAL A 310 6.16 13.92 -27.87
C VAL A 310 5.75 12.63 -27.18
N GLU A 311 5.61 11.57 -27.97
CA GLU A 311 5.16 10.26 -27.49
C GLU A 311 5.90 9.14 -28.22
N LYS A 312 6.41 8.16 -27.47
CA LYS A 312 7.11 6.99 -28.03
C LYS A 312 6.15 5.86 -28.38
N ASN A 313 5.06 5.69 -27.62
CA ASN A 313 4.12 4.61 -27.79
C ASN A 313 3.33 4.84 -29.10
N PRO A 314 3.51 3.98 -30.12
CA PRO A 314 2.90 4.19 -31.44
C PRO A 314 1.36 4.16 -31.39
N ASN A 315 0.78 3.43 -30.43
CA ASN A 315 -0.67 3.33 -30.27
C ASN A 315 -1.26 4.64 -29.72
N ALA A 316 -0.60 5.21 -28.71
CA ALA A 316 -0.98 6.51 -28.14
C ALA A 316 -0.75 7.64 -29.16
N HIS A 317 0.35 7.58 -29.92
CA HIS A 317 0.64 8.52 -31.00
C HIS A 317 -0.49 8.62 -32.04
N LEU A 318 -1.01 7.47 -32.52
CA LEU A 318 -2.14 7.45 -33.46
C LEU A 318 -3.39 8.15 -32.88
N LEU A 319 -3.65 7.96 -31.59
CA LEU A 319 -4.76 8.61 -30.91
C LEU A 319 -4.54 10.14 -30.80
N LEU A 320 -3.32 10.58 -30.48
CA LEU A 320 -2.97 12.00 -30.43
C LEU A 320 -3.18 12.69 -31.78
N GLN A 321 -2.79 12.03 -32.89
CA GLN A 321 -3.03 12.56 -34.25
C GLN A 321 -4.52 12.74 -34.54
N ARG A 322 -5.34 11.72 -34.22
CA ARG A 322 -6.80 11.80 -34.38
C ARG A 322 -7.39 12.91 -33.53
N ARG A 323 -7.00 12.99 -32.25
CA ARG A 323 -7.47 14.02 -31.32
C ARG A 323 -7.09 15.42 -31.80
N ASN A 324 -5.87 15.61 -32.31
CA ASN A 324 -5.45 16.89 -32.87
C ASN A 324 -6.34 17.36 -34.03
N ALA A 325 -6.81 16.42 -34.86
CA ALA A 325 -7.67 16.71 -35.99
C ALA A 325 -9.15 16.92 -35.61
N THR A 326 -9.65 16.24 -34.58
CA THR A 326 -11.09 16.19 -34.26
C THR A 326 -11.51 17.00 -33.03
N ASP A 327 -10.61 17.21 -32.06
CA ASP A 327 -10.90 17.92 -30.82
C ASP A 327 -10.93 19.45 -31.08
N PRO A 328 -12.05 20.15 -30.82
CA PRO A 328 -12.16 21.59 -31.06
C PRO A 328 -11.18 22.44 -30.23
N LEU A 329 -10.68 21.92 -29.10
CA LEU A 329 -9.61 22.57 -28.34
C LEU A 329 -8.27 22.48 -29.09
N TRP A 330 -7.99 21.33 -29.72
CA TRP A 330 -6.71 21.08 -30.36
C TRP A 330 -6.64 21.58 -31.79
N ALA A 331 -7.71 21.51 -32.57
CA ALA A 331 -7.90 22.16 -33.87
C ALA A 331 -6.62 22.26 -34.76
N ASN A 332 -5.85 21.17 -34.85
CA ASN A 332 -4.56 21.08 -35.57
C ASN A 332 -3.45 22.10 -35.15
N GLN A 333 -3.56 22.77 -34.00
CA GLN A 333 -2.49 23.66 -33.49
C GLN A 333 -1.33 22.90 -32.82
N VAL A 334 -1.54 21.65 -32.40
CA VAL A 334 -0.50 20.83 -31.75
C VAL A 334 0.36 20.13 -32.80
N THR A 335 1.69 20.13 -32.61
CA THR A 335 2.61 19.31 -33.40
C THR A 335 2.86 17.99 -32.68
N VAL A 336 2.28 16.90 -33.19
CA VAL A 336 2.44 15.55 -32.60
C VAL A 336 3.70 14.89 -33.15
N VAL A 337 4.56 14.39 -32.27
CA VAL A 337 5.88 13.82 -32.61
C VAL A 337 5.96 12.37 -32.12
N ALA A 338 6.19 11.44 -33.04
CA ALA A 338 6.48 10.04 -32.73
C ALA A 338 7.98 9.89 -32.45
N SER A 339 8.37 9.94 -31.18
CA SER A 339 9.78 9.83 -30.80
C SER A 339 9.93 9.46 -29.32
N ASP A 340 10.97 8.71 -29.01
CA ASP A 340 11.52 8.71 -27.65
C ASP A 340 12.04 10.12 -27.36
N MET A 341 11.59 10.72 -26.26
CA MET A 341 11.96 12.10 -25.90
C MET A 341 13.48 12.29 -25.81
N ARG A 342 14.23 11.24 -25.47
CA ARG A 342 15.69 11.25 -25.35
C ARG A 342 16.41 11.30 -26.69
N SER A 343 15.72 10.91 -27.76
CA SER A 343 16.21 11.01 -29.14
C SER A 343 15.62 12.18 -29.91
N TRP A 344 14.70 12.94 -29.32
CA TRP A 344 14.05 14.03 -30.01
C TRP A 344 15.03 15.20 -30.23
N PRO A 345 15.30 15.62 -31.49
CA PRO A 345 16.24 16.72 -31.77
C PRO A 345 15.74 18.09 -31.29
N GLY A 346 14.43 18.19 -31.01
CA GLY A 346 13.77 19.42 -30.56
C GLY A 346 12.75 19.94 -31.58
N PRO A 347 12.09 21.06 -31.23
CA PRO A 347 11.07 21.67 -32.08
C PRO A 347 11.70 22.28 -33.35
N THR A 348 11.00 22.18 -34.47
CA THR A 348 11.38 22.78 -35.76
C THR A 348 10.57 24.04 -36.04
N LEU A 349 11.19 25.06 -36.64
CA LEU A 349 10.48 26.27 -37.05
C LEU A 349 9.62 26.01 -38.30
N PRO A 350 8.39 26.56 -38.40
CA PRO A 350 7.48 26.33 -39.51
C PRO A 350 7.99 26.75 -40.90
N ASN A 351 8.92 27.71 -40.97
CA ASN A 351 9.24 28.42 -42.22
C ASN A 351 10.60 28.03 -42.85
N ASP A 352 11.40 27.18 -42.20
CA ASP A 352 12.76 26.87 -42.69
C ASP A 352 13.11 25.38 -42.69
N GLY A 353 12.18 24.52 -42.26
CA GLY A 353 12.23 23.04 -42.35
C GLY A 353 13.42 22.33 -41.70
N SER A 354 14.47 23.04 -41.28
CA SER A 354 15.80 22.53 -40.97
C SER A 354 16.43 23.19 -39.73
N ALA A 355 16.03 24.41 -39.36
CA ALA A 355 16.52 25.08 -38.15
C ALA A 355 15.75 24.62 -36.90
N LEU A 356 16.46 23.98 -35.96
CA LEU A 356 15.95 23.61 -34.64
C LEU A 356 15.78 24.87 -33.77
N THR A 357 14.67 24.98 -33.06
CA THR A 357 14.44 25.99 -32.01
C THR A 357 14.49 25.35 -30.62
N LYS A 358 14.41 26.18 -29.57
CA LYS A 358 14.36 25.74 -28.17
C LYS A 358 12.96 25.87 -27.59
N THR A 359 12.64 24.94 -26.69
CA THR A 359 11.42 24.94 -25.89
C THR A 359 11.59 25.90 -24.71
N ASP A 360 10.56 26.69 -24.40
CA ASP A 360 10.55 27.56 -23.22
C ASP A 360 10.00 26.85 -21.99
N LEU A 361 9.04 25.94 -22.20
CA LEU A 361 8.41 25.15 -21.14
C LEU A 361 8.34 23.66 -21.53
N LEU A 362 9.01 22.81 -20.76
CA LEU A 362 8.92 21.35 -20.87
C LEU A 362 7.99 20.84 -19.78
N VAL A 363 6.97 20.05 -20.15
CA VAL A 363 6.00 19.46 -19.23
C VAL A 363 6.05 17.94 -19.36
N SER A 364 6.14 17.23 -18.24
CA SER A 364 6.09 15.77 -18.20
C SER A 364 5.37 15.26 -16.95
N GLU A 365 4.87 14.03 -17.04
CA GLU A 365 4.34 13.25 -15.91
C GLU A 365 4.87 11.83 -16.10
N LEU A 366 6.01 11.58 -15.46
CA LEU A 366 6.80 10.34 -15.55
C LEU A 366 7.07 9.80 -14.13
N LEU A 367 6.24 10.19 -13.16
CA LEU A 367 6.48 9.90 -11.75
C LEU A 367 5.73 8.62 -11.37
N GLY A 368 6.44 7.71 -10.71
CA GLY A 368 5.80 6.57 -10.06
C GLY A 368 5.48 6.85 -8.59
N SER A 369 4.98 5.84 -7.88
CA SER A 369 4.63 5.91 -6.46
C SER A 369 5.79 6.28 -5.51
N PHE A 370 7.03 6.16 -5.97
CA PHE A 370 8.25 6.57 -5.28
C PHE A 370 9.00 7.67 -6.03
N ALA A 371 8.27 8.51 -6.77
CA ALA A 371 8.77 9.55 -7.66
C ALA A 371 9.62 9.01 -8.84
N ASP A 372 10.86 8.58 -8.58
CA ASP A 372 11.84 8.27 -9.63
C ASP A 372 11.82 6.81 -10.12
N ASN A 373 10.93 5.97 -9.58
CA ASN A 373 10.85 4.54 -9.90
C ASN A 373 10.37 4.24 -11.34
N GLU A 374 9.91 5.26 -12.08
CA GLU A 374 9.57 5.18 -13.51
C GLU A 374 10.62 5.89 -14.40
N LEU A 375 11.83 6.15 -13.88
CA LEU A 375 12.98 6.70 -14.61
C LEU A 375 12.76 8.11 -15.17
N SER A 376 11.96 8.92 -14.47
CA SER A 376 11.83 10.36 -14.75
C SER A 376 13.18 11.08 -14.85
N PRO A 377 14.18 10.86 -13.96
CA PRO A 377 15.47 11.53 -14.07
C PRO A 377 16.17 11.24 -15.41
N GLU A 378 16.29 9.96 -15.77
CA GLU A 378 16.95 9.51 -16.99
C GLU A 378 16.24 10.00 -18.26
N CYS A 379 14.90 9.99 -18.25
CA CYS A 379 14.08 10.51 -19.35
C CYS A 379 14.29 12.02 -19.53
N LEU A 380 14.25 12.78 -18.43
CA LEU A 380 14.35 14.23 -18.45
C LEU A 380 15.75 14.72 -18.79
N ASP A 381 16.80 14.07 -18.28
CA ASP A 381 18.19 14.33 -18.66
C ASP A 381 18.37 14.25 -20.20
N GLY A 382 17.71 13.27 -20.83
CA GLY A 382 17.81 13.02 -22.26
C GLY A 382 17.01 13.97 -23.15
N VAL A 383 16.02 14.71 -22.63
CA VAL A 383 15.20 15.64 -23.44
C VAL A 383 15.46 17.12 -23.10
N GLN A 384 15.93 17.43 -21.90
CA GLN A 384 16.14 18.82 -21.46
C GLN A 384 17.08 19.64 -22.34
N HIS A 385 17.87 18.97 -23.17
CA HIS A 385 18.72 19.62 -24.13
C HIS A 385 17.95 20.41 -25.21
N VAL A 386 16.65 20.17 -25.36
CA VAL A 386 15.74 20.96 -26.22
C VAL A 386 15.24 22.22 -25.52
N LEU A 387 15.39 22.31 -24.20
CA LEU A 387 14.96 23.43 -23.39
C LEU A 387 15.90 24.65 -23.58
N HIS A 388 15.36 25.85 -23.46
CA HIS A 388 16.15 27.08 -23.57
C HIS A 388 17.12 27.21 -22.38
N PRO A 389 18.43 27.42 -22.60
CA PRO A 389 19.43 27.34 -21.53
C PRO A 389 19.35 28.46 -20.49
N GLY A 390 18.77 29.62 -20.83
CA GLY A 390 18.73 30.79 -19.95
C GLY A 390 17.44 30.95 -19.14
N HIS A 391 16.31 30.50 -19.67
CA HIS A 391 14.97 30.77 -19.09
C HIS A 391 14.02 29.59 -19.18
N GLY A 392 14.50 28.46 -19.69
CA GLY A 392 13.69 27.29 -19.87
C GLY A 392 13.21 26.71 -18.55
N ILE A 393 11.94 26.33 -18.48
CA ILE A 393 11.30 25.77 -17.29
C ILE A 393 10.96 24.29 -17.54
N SER A 394 11.26 23.44 -16.56
CA SER A 394 10.73 22.08 -16.48
C SER A 394 9.56 22.05 -15.48
N ILE A 395 8.49 21.36 -15.83
CA ILE A 395 7.40 20.96 -14.94
C ILE A 395 7.32 19.42 -14.99
N PRO A 396 7.59 18.71 -13.89
CA PRO A 396 7.95 19.24 -12.56
C PRO A 396 9.35 19.88 -12.52
N GLN A 397 9.54 20.79 -11.56
CA GLN A 397 10.84 21.41 -11.25
C GLN A 397 11.67 20.52 -10.34
N SER A 398 11.03 19.81 -9.40
CA SER A 398 11.72 18.88 -8.52
C SER A 398 10.76 17.86 -7.96
N TYR A 399 11.30 16.73 -7.51
CA TYR A 399 10.56 15.71 -6.79
C TYR A 399 11.47 14.95 -5.85
N SER A 400 10.87 14.34 -4.84
CA SER A 400 11.56 13.67 -3.75
C SER A 400 10.86 12.37 -3.37
N ALA A 401 11.67 11.35 -3.07
CA ALA A 401 11.20 10.07 -2.56
C ALA A 401 11.20 10.10 -1.03
N HIS A 402 10.14 9.58 -0.41
CA HIS A 402 9.93 9.60 1.04
C HIS A 402 9.55 8.22 1.55
N LEU A 403 10.03 7.81 2.71
CA LEU A 403 9.73 6.48 3.27
C LEU A 403 9.52 6.49 4.78
N THR A 404 8.85 5.44 5.27
CA THR A 404 8.66 5.16 6.70
C THR A 404 8.53 3.65 6.94
N PRO A 405 9.03 3.09 8.06
CA PRO A 405 8.86 1.67 8.39
C PRO A 405 7.41 1.36 8.82
N ILE A 406 6.88 0.23 8.34
CA ILE A 406 5.51 -0.20 8.64
C ILE A 406 5.42 -1.64 9.14
N ALA A 407 4.41 -1.89 9.98
CA ALA A 407 3.99 -3.21 10.38
C ALA A 407 2.77 -3.62 9.54
N SER A 408 2.90 -4.69 8.75
CA SER A 408 1.76 -5.29 8.03
C SER A 408 1.92 -6.80 7.92
N PRO A 409 1.42 -7.56 8.92
CA PRO A 409 1.38 -9.02 8.85
C PRO A 409 0.57 -9.53 7.65
N ARG A 410 -0.45 -8.77 7.22
CA ARG A 410 -1.31 -9.11 6.08
C ARG A 410 -0.53 -9.19 4.76
N LEU A 411 0.29 -8.18 4.47
CA LEU A 411 1.14 -8.15 3.27
C LEU A 411 2.25 -9.19 3.34
N HIS A 412 2.86 -9.37 4.52
CA HIS A 412 3.88 -10.40 4.70
C HIS A 412 3.32 -11.81 4.50
N SER A 413 2.14 -12.10 5.06
CA SER A 413 1.44 -13.37 4.85
C SER A 413 1.06 -13.60 3.40
N ASP A 414 0.68 -12.54 2.67
CA ASP A 414 0.43 -12.62 1.22
C ASP A 414 1.71 -12.99 0.45
N LEU A 415 2.83 -12.34 0.78
CA LEU A 415 4.12 -12.71 0.19
C LEU A 415 4.52 -14.14 0.55
N LEU A 416 4.27 -14.62 1.76
CA LEU A 416 4.53 -16.01 2.14
C LEU A 416 3.70 -17.00 1.31
N SER A 417 2.41 -16.72 1.12
CA SER A 417 1.48 -17.60 0.40
C SER A 417 1.68 -17.58 -1.13
N ARG A 418 2.31 -16.54 -1.67
CA ARG A 418 2.81 -16.50 -3.06
C ARG A 418 3.89 -17.56 -3.26
N ALA A 419 3.48 -18.80 -3.54
CA ALA A 419 4.32 -19.89 -3.98
C ALA A 419 4.52 -19.84 -5.52
N SER A 420 5.49 -20.59 -6.01
CA SER A 420 6.05 -20.69 -7.37
C SER A 420 5.11 -20.97 -8.55
N THR A 421 3.80 -20.77 -8.41
CA THR A 421 2.80 -20.91 -9.49
C THR A 421 2.76 -19.72 -10.44
N ASP A 422 3.29 -18.57 -10.00
CA ASP A 422 3.58 -17.49 -10.93
C ASP A 422 4.84 -17.89 -11.72
N ILE A 423 4.65 -18.41 -12.94
CA ILE A 423 5.72 -18.89 -13.83
C ILE A 423 6.79 -17.81 -14.06
N SER A 424 6.46 -16.54 -13.77
CA SER A 424 7.31 -15.38 -13.98
C SER A 424 8.21 -14.97 -12.80
N LEU A 425 7.98 -15.48 -11.56
CA LEU A 425 8.70 -15.01 -10.36
C LEU A 425 9.23 -16.18 -9.51
N SER A 426 10.53 -16.19 -9.26
CA SER A 426 11.14 -17.12 -8.31
C SER A 426 10.80 -16.76 -6.85
N VAL A 427 10.88 -17.76 -5.97
CA VAL A 427 10.59 -17.62 -4.52
C VAL A 427 11.45 -16.53 -3.85
N SER A 428 12.65 -16.26 -4.37
CA SER A 428 13.55 -15.22 -3.85
C SER A 428 13.18 -13.82 -4.34
N GLU A 429 12.67 -13.70 -5.57
CA GLU A 429 12.46 -12.41 -6.23
C GLU A 429 11.29 -11.62 -5.63
N LYS A 430 10.29 -12.28 -5.05
CA LYS A 430 9.14 -11.60 -4.43
C LYS A 430 9.51 -10.71 -3.24
N TRP A 431 10.66 -10.93 -2.62
CA TRP A 431 11.16 -10.10 -1.51
C TRP A 431 12.11 -9.00 -2.00
N GLU A 432 12.53 -9.07 -3.26
CA GLU A 432 13.49 -8.18 -3.90
C GLU A 432 12.79 -7.18 -4.83
N ILE A 433 11.46 -7.17 -4.90
CA ILE A 433 10.67 -6.27 -5.76
C ILE A 433 9.85 -5.33 -4.88
N PRO A 434 9.83 -4.02 -5.17
CA PRO A 434 8.88 -3.12 -4.54
C PRO A 434 7.49 -3.26 -5.19
N TYR A 435 6.42 -3.11 -4.41
CA TYR A 435 5.04 -3.29 -4.88
C TYR A 435 4.22 -2.01 -4.75
N VAL A 436 3.41 -1.67 -5.74
CA VAL A 436 2.37 -0.64 -5.60
C VAL A 436 1.18 -1.26 -4.89
N VAL A 437 0.76 -0.68 -3.77
CA VAL A 437 -0.29 -1.27 -2.92
C VAL A 437 -1.10 -0.19 -2.20
N MET A 438 -2.43 -0.33 -2.21
CA MET A 438 -3.29 0.47 -1.35
C MET A 438 -3.21 -0.11 0.07
N LEU A 439 -2.29 0.43 0.88
CA LEU A 439 -2.10 0.01 2.27
C LEU A 439 -3.40 0.17 3.07
N HIS A 440 -3.87 -0.90 3.70
CA HIS A 440 -5.11 -0.90 4.47
C HIS A 440 -4.95 -1.55 5.86
N GLN A 441 -4.48 -2.81 5.94
CA GLN A 441 -4.21 -3.49 7.22
C GLN A 441 -2.74 -3.33 7.61
N PHE A 442 -2.39 -2.16 8.15
CA PHE A 442 -1.03 -1.84 8.57
C PHE A 442 -1.00 -0.77 9.66
N ASP A 443 0.15 -0.67 10.33
CA ASP A 443 0.47 0.39 11.28
C ASP A 443 1.82 1.04 10.95
N TYR A 444 1.94 2.34 11.24
CA TYR A 444 3.22 3.04 11.22
C TYR A 444 4.01 2.71 12.50
N ILE A 445 5.28 2.33 12.35
CA ILE A 445 6.12 1.95 13.49
C ILE A 445 6.75 3.18 14.14
N SER A 446 7.06 4.19 13.33
CA SER A 446 7.65 5.44 13.78
C SER A 446 6.62 6.55 13.64
N THR A 447 6.25 7.13 14.78
CA THR A 447 5.29 8.22 14.86
C THR A 447 5.86 9.36 15.69
N ALA A 448 5.40 10.58 15.40
CA ALA A 448 5.69 11.74 16.23
C ALA A 448 5.17 11.50 17.67
N PRO A 449 5.82 12.10 18.69
CA PRO A 449 5.38 11.96 20.07
C PRO A 449 3.90 12.32 20.22
N PRO A 450 3.14 11.59 21.05
CA PRO A 450 1.72 11.87 21.24
C PRO A 450 1.52 13.32 21.67
N THR A 451 0.63 14.02 20.95
CA THR A 451 0.15 15.33 21.42
C THR A 451 -0.70 15.12 22.67
N THR A 452 -0.86 16.15 23.50
CA THR A 452 -1.64 16.08 24.76
C THR A 452 -3.14 15.77 24.57
N SER A 453 -3.61 15.63 23.33
CA SER A 453 -5.00 15.35 22.98
C SER A 453 -5.13 13.92 22.43
N PRO A 454 -5.80 13.00 23.15
CA PRO A 454 -5.94 11.60 22.74
C PRO A 454 -6.82 11.38 21.49
N GLU A 455 -7.49 12.42 20.98
CA GLU A 455 -8.40 12.33 19.82
C GLU A 455 -7.70 12.49 18.45
N VAL A 456 -6.41 12.88 18.42
CA VAL A 456 -5.68 13.09 17.16
C VAL A 456 -4.82 11.86 16.86
N PRO A 457 -5.02 11.19 15.69
CA PRO A 457 -4.15 10.11 15.25
C PRO A 457 -2.69 10.54 15.27
N GLN A 458 -1.80 9.67 15.76
CA GLN A 458 -0.38 9.98 15.79
C GLN A 458 0.12 10.22 14.35
N THR A 459 0.85 11.31 14.16
CA THR A 459 1.41 11.65 12.85
C THR A 459 2.58 10.71 12.55
N PRO A 460 2.60 10.01 11.41
CA PRO A 460 3.71 9.14 11.07
C PRO A 460 4.98 9.95 10.79
N ASP A 461 6.13 9.41 11.19
CA ASP A 461 7.44 9.94 10.84
C ASP A 461 7.82 9.45 9.44
N VAL A 462 7.54 10.29 8.43
CA VAL A 462 7.85 10.05 7.03
C VAL A 462 9.02 10.94 6.64
N GLN A 463 10.14 10.32 6.23
CA GLN A 463 11.38 11.04 5.97
C GLN A 463 11.78 10.99 4.49
N GLN A 464 12.34 12.10 4.00
CA GLN A 464 12.86 12.20 2.64
C GLN A 464 14.14 11.37 2.48
N ALA A 465 14.15 10.46 1.51
CA ALA A 465 15.32 9.66 1.15
C ALA A 465 16.28 10.43 0.22
N TRP A 466 15.75 11.02 -0.86
CA TRP A 466 16.51 11.83 -1.82
C TRP A 466 15.59 12.66 -2.70
N SER A 467 16.17 13.52 -3.53
CA SER A 467 15.45 14.35 -4.49
C SER A 467 16.18 14.49 -5.83
N PHE A 468 15.43 14.90 -6.84
CA PHE A 468 15.89 15.29 -8.18
C PHE A 468 15.36 16.69 -8.51
N SER A 469 16.05 17.40 -9.39
CA SER A 469 15.67 18.74 -9.82
C SER A 469 15.96 18.94 -11.29
N HIS A 470 15.10 19.70 -11.95
CA HIS A 470 15.04 19.87 -13.39
C HIS A 470 14.81 21.36 -13.72
N PRO A 471 15.61 21.96 -14.63
CA PRO A 471 16.64 21.32 -15.44
C PRO A 471 17.91 20.95 -14.65
N VAL A 472 18.64 19.94 -15.11
CA VAL A 472 19.95 19.56 -14.59
C VAL A 472 21.06 20.46 -15.16
N ALA A 473 22.24 20.40 -14.53
CA ALA A 473 23.38 21.23 -14.92
C ALA A 473 23.79 20.99 -16.40
N PRO A 474 24.25 22.03 -17.14
CA PRO A 474 24.62 21.90 -18.54
C PRO A 474 25.65 20.82 -18.85
N GLU A 475 26.56 20.53 -17.92
CA GLU A 475 27.56 19.47 -18.03
C GLU A 475 26.90 18.09 -18.09
N ILE A 476 25.88 17.87 -17.25
CA ILE A 476 25.08 16.64 -17.22
C ILE A 476 24.31 16.50 -18.54
N LEU A 477 23.70 17.58 -19.04
CA LEU A 477 22.99 17.58 -20.32
C LEU A 477 23.90 17.25 -21.51
N ALA A 478 25.15 17.75 -21.49
CA ALA A 478 26.14 17.45 -22.52
C ALA A 478 26.49 15.95 -22.54
N HIS A 479 26.66 15.34 -21.37
CA HIS A 479 26.91 13.91 -21.25
C HIS A 479 25.68 13.07 -21.64
N ALA A 480 24.48 13.45 -21.20
CA ALA A 480 23.23 12.75 -21.54
C ALA A 480 23.00 12.68 -23.06
N ARG A 481 23.29 13.77 -23.79
CA ARG A 481 23.24 13.79 -25.27
C ARG A 481 24.15 12.77 -25.93
N GLN A 482 25.34 12.55 -25.37
CA GLN A 482 26.30 11.59 -25.94
C GLN A 482 25.83 10.15 -25.78
N ARG A 483 25.02 9.85 -24.75
CA ARG A 483 24.42 8.52 -24.52
C ARG A 483 23.24 8.21 -25.45
N GLY A 484 22.42 9.21 -25.79
CA GLY A 484 21.19 9.00 -26.58
C GLY A 484 20.17 8.07 -25.89
N ALA A 485 19.24 7.49 -26.65
CA ALA A 485 18.22 6.56 -26.13
C ALA A 485 18.69 5.12 -25.91
N GLY A 486 20.00 4.84 -26.04
CA GLY A 486 20.58 3.51 -25.81
C GLY A 486 21.99 3.65 -25.27
N GLY A 487 22.14 3.44 -23.95
CA GLY A 487 23.36 3.67 -23.15
C GLY A 487 24.55 2.78 -23.48
N THR A 488 24.95 2.67 -24.75
CA THR A 488 26.19 2.02 -25.16
C THR A 488 26.99 2.91 -26.09
N VAL A 489 27.66 3.91 -25.52
CA VAL A 489 28.91 4.37 -26.14
C VAL A 489 29.97 3.38 -25.68
N ALA A 490 30.45 2.53 -26.59
CA ALA A 490 31.59 1.68 -26.32
C ALA A 490 32.75 2.55 -25.83
N ASP A 491 33.34 2.17 -24.71
CA ASP A 491 34.62 2.71 -24.25
C ASP A 491 35.62 2.60 -25.40
N THR A 492 35.94 3.73 -26.03
CA THR A 492 36.91 3.80 -27.13
C THR A 492 38.34 3.97 -26.61
N GLY A 493 38.59 3.69 -25.32
CA GLY A 493 39.94 3.61 -24.76
C GLY A 493 40.72 4.93 -24.84
N THR A 494 40.02 6.07 -24.94
CA THR A 494 40.68 7.39 -24.94
C THR A 494 40.83 7.89 -23.49
N PRO A 495 42.04 8.27 -23.02
CA PRO A 495 42.30 8.57 -21.61
C PRO A 495 41.68 9.88 -21.08
N TYR A 496 40.85 10.56 -21.87
CA TYR A 496 40.32 11.90 -21.58
C TYR A 496 38.78 11.99 -21.55
N SER A 497 38.06 10.87 -21.65
CA SER A 497 36.62 10.85 -21.39
C SER A 497 36.37 10.72 -19.89
N GLY A 498 35.79 11.75 -19.27
CA GLY A 498 35.20 11.63 -17.93
C GLY A 498 34.07 10.59 -17.90
N PRO A 499 33.50 10.27 -16.73
CA PRO A 499 32.47 9.24 -16.62
C PRO A 499 31.24 9.68 -17.43
N THR A 500 31.00 9.01 -18.55
CA THR A 500 29.80 9.13 -19.40
C THR A 500 28.65 8.29 -18.86
N THR A 501 28.61 8.06 -17.54
CA THR A 501 27.77 7.08 -16.85
C THR A 501 26.57 7.76 -16.18
N ASN A 502 25.53 6.99 -15.86
CA ASN A 502 24.32 7.44 -15.15
C ASN A 502 24.56 7.67 -13.65
N ASP A 503 25.81 7.62 -13.21
CA ASP A 503 26.18 7.67 -11.79
C ASP A 503 25.75 8.97 -11.10
N HIS A 504 25.56 10.07 -11.85
CA HIS A 504 25.03 11.32 -11.29
C HIS A 504 23.58 11.20 -10.81
N ASN A 505 22.84 10.18 -11.26
CA ASN A 505 21.49 9.84 -10.80
C ASN A 505 21.48 8.75 -9.72
N ALA A 506 22.63 8.17 -9.35
CA ALA A 506 22.72 7.26 -8.22
C ALA A 506 22.49 8.03 -6.91
N ARG A 507 21.81 7.39 -5.94
CA ARG A 507 21.50 7.98 -4.64
C ARG A 507 21.75 6.97 -3.54
N SER A 508 21.99 7.47 -2.34
CA SER A 508 22.04 6.67 -1.12
C SER A 508 21.58 7.51 0.05
N CYS A 509 20.87 6.90 0.99
CA CYS A 509 20.46 7.55 2.22
C CYS A 509 20.66 6.62 3.43
N THR A 510 20.67 7.23 4.61
CA THR A 510 20.56 6.51 5.89
C THR A 510 19.64 7.33 6.78
N LEU A 511 18.45 6.78 7.03
CA LEU A 511 17.36 7.44 7.75
C LEU A 511 17.15 6.76 9.10
N ARG A 512 16.82 7.53 10.13
CA ARG A 512 16.66 7.04 11.50
C ARG A 512 15.29 7.36 12.02
N PHE A 513 14.61 6.34 12.51
CA PHE A 513 13.22 6.38 12.95
C PHE A 513 13.17 5.99 14.43
N ALA A 514 12.59 6.84 15.26
CA ALA A 514 12.42 6.54 16.68
C ALA A 514 11.16 5.71 16.88
N CYS A 515 11.27 4.58 17.55
CA CYS A 515 10.16 3.65 17.78
C CYS A 515 9.83 3.66 19.27
N ALA A 516 8.76 4.36 19.64
CA ALA A 516 8.36 4.47 21.04
C ALA A 516 7.95 3.10 21.61
N ASP A 517 7.10 2.39 20.87
CA ASP A 517 6.53 1.12 21.28
C ASP A 517 7.19 -0.05 20.55
N ARG A 518 7.24 -1.21 21.21
CA ARG A 518 7.67 -2.46 20.57
C ARG A 518 6.75 -2.82 19.40
N GLY A 519 7.32 -3.46 18.39
CA GLY A 519 6.56 -3.88 17.21
C GLY A 519 7.34 -4.84 16.32
N VAL A 520 6.77 -5.13 15.15
CA VAL A 520 7.41 -5.96 14.13
C VAL A 520 7.34 -5.26 12.78
N CYS A 521 8.50 -4.92 12.22
CA CYS A 521 8.60 -4.35 10.88
C CYS A 521 8.52 -5.44 9.81
N HIS A 522 7.64 -5.21 8.84
CA HIS A 522 7.43 -6.10 7.71
C HIS A 522 7.93 -5.49 6.39
N GLY A 523 8.23 -4.18 6.37
CA GLY A 523 8.68 -3.45 5.19
C GLY A 523 8.66 -1.94 5.38
N LEU A 524 8.93 -1.23 4.29
CA LEU A 524 8.91 0.23 4.22
C LEU A 524 7.77 0.66 3.30
N ALA A 525 6.95 1.60 3.75
CA ALA A 525 6.04 2.33 2.88
C ALA A 525 6.78 3.50 2.24
N GLY A 526 6.62 3.66 0.93
CA GLY A 526 7.22 4.72 0.14
C GLY A 526 6.17 5.60 -0.52
N TYR A 527 6.51 6.89 -0.58
CA TYR A 527 5.68 7.98 -1.08
C TYR A 527 6.56 8.95 -1.88
N PHE A 528 5.95 9.99 -2.44
CA PHE A 528 6.67 11.08 -3.06
C PHE A 528 6.02 12.44 -2.82
N GLU A 529 6.84 13.47 -3.00
CA GLU A 529 6.39 14.86 -3.14
C GLU A 529 7.03 15.47 -4.38
N THR A 530 6.31 16.33 -5.08
CA THR A 530 6.79 17.02 -6.29
C THR A 530 6.40 18.48 -6.28
N VAL A 531 7.37 19.35 -6.61
CA VAL A 531 7.12 20.75 -6.92
C VAL A 531 6.92 20.84 -8.42
N LEU A 532 5.66 21.02 -8.83
CA LEU A 532 5.34 21.21 -10.25
C LEU A 532 5.94 22.51 -10.75
N TYR A 533 5.65 23.61 -10.04
CA TYR A 533 6.23 24.91 -10.34
C TYR A 533 6.18 25.86 -9.13
N SER A 534 7.30 26.50 -8.83
CA SER A 534 7.44 27.59 -7.87
C SER A 534 7.82 28.86 -8.63
N SER A 535 6.95 29.87 -8.58
CA SER A 535 7.20 31.15 -9.24
C SER A 535 8.36 31.87 -8.55
N PRO A 536 9.30 32.49 -9.29
CA PRO A 536 10.30 33.38 -8.69
C PRO A 536 9.68 34.69 -8.15
N HIS A 537 8.46 35.03 -8.56
CA HIS A 537 7.75 36.21 -8.09
C HIS A 537 6.90 35.89 -6.86
N LYS A 538 6.94 36.77 -5.85
CA LYS A 538 6.11 36.65 -4.66
C LYS A 538 4.76 37.31 -4.89
N LEU A 539 3.69 36.74 -4.34
CA LEU A 539 2.37 37.36 -4.40
C LEU A 539 2.36 38.60 -3.50
N ASN A 540 2.05 39.77 -4.05
CA ASN A 540 1.67 40.93 -3.24
C ASN A 540 0.20 40.80 -2.87
N HIS A 541 -0.11 40.19 -1.73
CA HIS A 541 -1.41 40.40 -1.11
C HIS A 541 -1.46 41.83 -0.56
N ASN A 542 -2.51 42.58 -0.92
CA ASN A 542 -2.76 43.95 -0.45
C ASN A 542 -2.35 44.16 1.02
N ASN A 543 -1.40 45.06 1.25
CA ASN A 543 -1.05 45.68 2.54
C ASN A 543 -0.84 44.75 3.75
N ASN A 544 -0.25 43.57 3.59
CA ASN A 544 0.39 42.87 4.72
C ASN A 544 1.75 42.29 4.28
N ASN A 545 2.80 42.54 5.08
CA ASN A 545 4.21 42.25 4.78
C ASN A 545 4.59 40.75 4.66
N ASN A 546 3.64 39.85 4.45
CA ASN A 546 3.90 38.42 4.25
C ASN A 546 3.73 38.07 2.78
N SER A 547 4.76 38.36 1.99
CA SER A 547 4.84 37.93 0.59
C SER A 547 5.21 36.43 0.55
N GLU A 548 4.25 35.55 0.28
CA GLU A 548 4.50 34.12 0.07
C GLU A 548 4.83 33.83 -1.40
N GLN A 549 5.74 32.88 -1.61
CA GLN A 549 6.09 32.38 -2.93
C GLN A 549 4.94 31.54 -3.46
N GLN A 550 4.50 31.78 -4.71
CA GLN A 550 3.42 31.00 -5.28
C GLN A 550 3.97 29.66 -5.79
N THR A 551 3.63 28.57 -5.10
CA THR A 551 4.11 27.22 -5.40
C THR A 551 2.94 26.27 -5.65
N VAL A 552 3.07 25.41 -6.66
CA VAL A 552 2.11 24.34 -6.97
C VAL A 552 2.81 22.99 -6.76
N GLU A 553 2.28 22.18 -5.85
CA GLU A 553 2.88 20.90 -5.42
C GLU A 553 1.87 19.76 -5.47
N LEU A 554 2.35 18.53 -5.66
CA LEU A 554 1.59 17.30 -5.42
C LEU A 554 2.32 16.44 -4.38
N SER A 555 1.57 15.65 -3.62
CA SER A 555 2.11 14.76 -2.61
C SER A 555 1.28 13.49 -2.46
N THR A 556 1.94 12.35 -2.31
CA THR A 556 1.33 11.11 -1.81
C THR A 556 1.72 10.82 -0.36
N ASN A 557 2.57 11.67 0.24
CA ASN A 557 2.97 11.55 1.63
C ASN A 557 1.74 11.79 2.53
N PRO A 558 1.34 10.83 3.38
CA PRO A 558 0.13 10.93 4.20
C PRO A 558 0.12 12.16 5.13
N VAL A 559 1.30 12.69 5.48
CA VAL A 559 1.44 13.88 6.34
C VAL A 559 1.07 15.17 5.60
N THR A 560 1.39 15.28 4.30
CA THR A 560 1.25 16.53 3.52
C THR A 560 0.20 16.46 2.41
N MET A 561 -0.28 15.26 2.07
CA MET A 561 -1.21 15.04 0.96
C MET A 561 -2.52 15.82 1.13
N ALA A 562 -3.05 15.92 2.37
CA ALA A 562 -4.28 16.68 2.64
C ALA A 562 -4.14 18.18 2.33
N GLU A 563 -2.93 18.74 2.48
CA GLU A 563 -2.63 20.14 2.19
C GLU A 563 -2.28 20.35 0.71
N LYS A 564 -1.37 19.51 0.17
CA LYS A 564 -0.79 19.71 -1.16
C LYS A 564 -1.67 19.22 -2.30
N SER A 565 -2.37 18.10 -2.13
CA SER A 565 -3.11 17.42 -3.19
C SER A 565 -4.26 16.57 -2.64
N LYS A 566 -5.14 17.22 -1.87
CA LYS A 566 -6.34 16.60 -1.33
C LYS A 566 -7.14 15.90 -2.44
N ASP A 567 -7.66 14.71 -2.13
CA ASP A 567 -8.53 13.92 -3.01
C ASP A 567 -7.87 13.35 -4.29
N MET A 568 -6.54 13.42 -4.40
CA MET A 568 -5.78 12.77 -5.48
C MET A 568 -5.85 11.25 -5.38
N ILE A 569 -5.97 10.56 -6.53
CA ILE A 569 -6.19 9.10 -6.60
C ILE A 569 -5.20 8.36 -7.51
N SER A 570 -4.32 9.09 -8.22
CA SER A 570 -3.45 8.54 -9.27
C SER A 570 -2.41 7.53 -8.79
N TRP A 571 -2.01 7.59 -7.52
CA TRP A 571 -0.90 6.79 -7.01
C TRP A 571 -1.26 6.16 -5.66
N PHE A 572 -1.18 4.84 -5.58
CA PHE A 572 -1.06 4.17 -4.29
C PHE A 572 0.40 4.20 -3.81
N PRO A 573 0.64 4.07 -2.49
CA PRO A 573 1.98 3.91 -1.95
C PRO A 573 2.75 2.75 -2.59
N ILE A 574 4.08 2.83 -2.53
CA ILE A 574 4.95 1.70 -2.83
C ILE A 574 5.35 0.99 -1.54
N PHE A 575 5.55 -0.32 -1.57
CA PHE A 575 5.95 -1.15 -0.44
C PHE A 575 7.24 -1.89 -0.74
N PHE A 576 8.28 -1.65 0.07
CA PHE A 576 9.56 -2.37 0.02
C PHE A 576 9.56 -3.44 1.11
N PRO A 577 9.38 -4.73 0.77
CA PRO A 577 9.19 -5.78 1.76
C PRO A 577 10.49 -6.14 2.49
N LEU A 578 10.35 -6.68 3.71
CA LEU A 578 11.39 -7.42 4.39
C LEU A 578 11.05 -8.91 4.37
N LYS A 579 11.98 -9.71 3.86
CA LYS A 579 11.88 -11.18 3.87
C LYS A 579 11.67 -11.75 5.27
N THR A 580 12.49 -11.29 6.20
CA THR A 580 12.43 -11.66 7.61
C THR A 580 11.93 -10.45 8.38
N PRO A 581 10.75 -10.51 9.02
CA PRO A 581 10.26 -9.42 9.84
C PRO A 581 11.23 -9.11 10.98
N LEU A 582 11.37 -7.82 11.33
CA LEU A 582 12.30 -7.36 12.36
C LEU A 582 11.55 -6.94 13.61
N HIS A 583 11.85 -7.57 14.75
CA HIS A 583 11.33 -7.16 16.03
C HIS A 583 12.02 -5.88 16.53
N ILE A 584 11.22 -4.92 16.97
CA ILE A 584 11.67 -3.66 17.57
C ILE A 584 11.31 -3.68 19.07
N PRO A 585 12.27 -3.49 19.99
CA PRO A 585 11.97 -3.34 21.41
C PRO A 585 11.41 -1.95 21.74
N ASP A 586 10.80 -1.79 22.92
CA ASP A 586 10.33 -0.47 23.40
C ASP A 586 11.48 0.54 23.44
N GLY A 587 11.22 1.78 23.00
CA GLY A 587 12.22 2.83 22.88
C GLY A 587 13.36 2.50 21.91
N GLY A 588 13.12 1.60 20.96
CA GLY A 588 14.05 1.23 19.90
C GLY A 588 14.25 2.35 18.87
N GLU A 589 15.24 2.18 18.02
CA GLU A 589 15.50 3.03 16.85
C GLU A 589 15.69 2.12 15.64
N MET A 590 15.01 2.43 14.54
CA MET A 590 15.24 1.78 13.26
C MET A 590 16.13 2.65 12.37
N GLU A 591 17.13 2.06 11.75
CA GLU A 591 17.97 2.71 10.75
C GLU A 591 17.75 2.03 9.39
N VAL A 592 17.33 2.81 8.41
CA VAL A 592 17.11 2.36 7.04
C VAL A 592 18.23 2.89 6.18
N SER A 593 19.03 1.99 5.58
CA SER A 593 19.98 2.36 4.53
C SER A 593 19.45 1.88 3.19
N MET A 594 19.34 2.81 2.25
CA MET A 594 18.77 2.54 0.93
C MET A 594 19.60 3.21 -0.17
N TRP A 595 19.71 2.53 -1.31
CA TRP A 595 20.46 2.98 -2.47
C TRP A 595 19.58 2.92 -3.72
N ARG A 596 19.73 3.92 -4.58
CA ARG A 596 19.31 3.90 -5.98
C ARG A 596 20.57 3.73 -6.83
N GLN A 597 20.65 2.64 -7.56
CA GLN A 597 21.84 2.26 -8.33
C GLN A 597 21.54 2.10 -9.80
N THR A 598 22.59 2.10 -10.61
CA THR A 598 22.51 2.00 -12.06
C THR A 598 23.75 1.32 -12.64
N ASP A 599 23.63 0.71 -13.82
CA ASP A 599 24.73 0.12 -14.58
C ASP A 599 24.73 0.60 -16.04
N ASP A 600 24.18 1.79 -16.28
CA ASP A 600 23.93 2.39 -17.61
C ASP A 600 22.93 1.65 -18.50
N ARG A 601 22.44 0.48 -18.09
CA ARG A 601 21.37 -0.26 -18.80
C ARG A 601 20.07 -0.28 -18.01
N LYS A 602 20.17 -0.40 -16.70
CA LYS A 602 19.02 -0.41 -15.78
C LYS A 602 19.27 0.44 -14.55
N VAL A 603 18.20 0.69 -13.83
CA VAL A 603 18.18 1.32 -12.52
C VAL A 603 17.45 0.41 -11.54
N TRP A 604 17.93 0.32 -10.31
CA TRP A 604 17.32 -0.50 -9.27
C TRP A 604 17.50 0.11 -7.88
N TYR A 605 16.82 -0.46 -6.90
CA TYR A 605 16.95 -0.10 -5.50
C TYR A 605 17.57 -1.23 -4.70
N GLU A 606 18.34 -0.87 -3.68
CA GLU A 606 18.80 -1.79 -2.64
C GLU A 606 18.44 -1.21 -1.28
N TRP A 607 18.02 -2.05 -0.33
CA TRP A 607 17.67 -1.60 1.02
C TRP A 607 18.07 -2.61 2.09
N VAL A 608 18.42 -2.08 3.26
CA VAL A 608 18.66 -2.83 4.49
C VAL A 608 18.10 -2.05 5.66
N VAL A 609 17.57 -2.77 6.64
CA VAL A 609 16.98 -2.21 7.85
C VAL A 609 17.68 -2.79 9.06
N GLU A 610 18.10 -1.92 9.96
CA GLU A 610 18.74 -2.27 11.23
C GLU A 610 17.90 -1.77 12.39
N VAL A 611 17.91 -2.51 13.50
CA VAL A 611 17.25 -2.14 14.75
C VAL A 611 18.30 -1.93 15.82
N TYR A 612 18.21 -0.80 16.52
CA TYR A 612 19.10 -0.39 17.58
C TYR A 612 18.34 -0.15 18.88
N MET A 613 19.04 -0.35 20.00
CA MET A 613 18.59 0.06 21.33
C MET A 613 19.68 0.86 22.03
N ARG A 614 19.30 1.74 22.96
CA ARG A 614 20.25 2.41 23.84
C ARG A 614 20.34 1.66 25.17
N VAL A 615 21.51 1.08 25.43
CA VAL A 615 21.79 0.40 26.70
C VAL A 615 22.52 1.37 27.63
N PRO A 616 22.03 1.62 28.86
CA PRO A 616 22.74 2.47 29.83
C PRO A 616 24.16 1.96 30.09
N VAL A 617 25.14 2.87 30.14
CA VAL A 617 26.53 2.55 30.52
C VAL A 617 26.85 3.29 31.81
N GLY A 618 26.69 2.60 32.95
CA GLY A 618 26.91 3.16 34.29
C GLY A 618 25.86 4.20 34.72
N GLU A 619 25.95 4.67 35.96
CA GLU A 619 25.13 5.77 36.47
C GLU A 619 25.57 7.08 35.80
N GLY A 620 24.79 7.59 34.84
CA GLY A 620 24.98 8.92 34.23
C GLY A 620 25.64 8.97 32.85
N GLY A 621 25.99 7.84 32.23
CA GLY A 621 26.51 7.81 30.86
C GLY A 621 25.41 7.88 29.80
N SER A 622 25.62 8.60 28.69
CA SER A 622 24.75 8.53 27.51
C SER A 622 24.74 7.07 27.02
N GLY A 623 23.57 6.42 27.03
CA GLY A 623 23.45 5.00 26.70
C GLY A 623 24.11 4.62 25.38
N LYS A 624 24.84 3.49 25.37
CA LYS A 624 25.52 2.97 24.18
C LYS A 624 24.49 2.43 23.20
N ARG A 625 24.54 2.92 21.96
CA ARG A 625 23.76 2.42 20.83
C ARG A 625 24.25 1.01 20.47
N MET A 626 23.39 0.02 20.55
CA MET A 626 23.67 -1.38 20.26
C MET A 626 22.69 -1.90 19.20
N ARG A 627 23.20 -2.53 18.14
CA ARG A 627 22.37 -3.17 17.12
C ARG A 627 21.81 -4.49 17.68
N VAL A 628 20.51 -4.68 17.58
CA VAL A 628 19.79 -5.86 18.07
C VAL A 628 19.11 -6.65 16.96
N GLY A 629 18.96 -6.07 15.76
CA GLY A 629 18.41 -6.74 14.59
C GLY A 629 18.95 -6.13 13.30
N ILE A 630 18.97 -6.92 12.23
CA ILE A 630 19.34 -6.50 10.88
C ILE A 630 18.62 -7.38 9.85
N SER A 631 18.11 -6.79 8.77
CA SER A 631 17.57 -7.54 7.64
C SER A 631 18.69 -8.08 6.73
N GLU A 632 18.35 -9.00 5.84
CA GLU A 632 19.21 -9.24 4.67
C GLU A 632 19.28 -7.97 3.80
N LEU A 633 20.28 -7.89 2.91
CA LEU A 633 20.30 -6.88 1.85
C LEU A 633 19.30 -7.30 0.77
N HIS A 634 18.28 -6.49 0.56
CA HIS A 634 17.33 -6.66 -0.55
C HIS A 634 17.81 -5.86 -1.76
N SER A 635 17.67 -6.41 -2.97
CA SER A 635 18.10 -5.73 -4.19
C SER A 635 17.16 -6.02 -5.35
N SER A 636 16.51 -4.98 -5.88
CA SER A 636 15.65 -5.09 -7.06
C SER A 636 16.41 -5.18 -8.37
N ARG A 637 17.72 -5.40 -8.33
CA ARG A 637 18.59 -5.42 -9.52
C ARG A 637 18.14 -6.41 -10.58
N ARG A 638 17.60 -7.57 -10.21
CA ARG A 638 17.11 -8.56 -11.19
C ARG A 638 15.93 -8.03 -12.01
N ASN A 639 15.08 -7.22 -11.38
CA ASN A 639 13.88 -6.61 -11.94
C ASN A 639 14.05 -5.09 -12.16
N GLY A 640 15.29 -4.62 -12.28
CA GLY A 640 15.59 -3.20 -12.41
C GLY A 640 14.96 -2.63 -13.69
N CYS A 641 14.44 -1.42 -13.60
CA CYS A 641 13.80 -0.72 -14.72
C CYS A 641 14.84 -0.49 -15.83
N MET A 642 14.51 -0.87 -17.05
CA MET A 642 15.39 -0.72 -18.21
C MET A 642 15.30 0.70 -18.77
N MET A 643 16.46 1.30 -19.03
CA MET A 643 16.57 2.60 -19.71
C MET A 643 16.36 2.45 -21.21
#